data_AF-A0A147KAX8-F1
#
_entry.id   AF-A0A147KAX8-F1
#
_cell.length_a   1.000
_cell.length_b   1.000
_cell.length_c   1.000
_cell.angle_alpha   90.00
_cell.angle_beta   90.00
_cell.angle_gamma   90.00
#
_symmetry.space_group_name_H-M   'P 1'
#
loop_
_entity.id
_entity.type
_entity.pdbx_description
1 polymer ?
#
loop_
_entity_poly.entity_id
_entity_poly.type
_entity_poly.pdbx_seq_one_letter_code
_entity_poly.pdbx_strand_id
1 'polypeptide(L)'
;MKNLLFHFNILRKKEEELETSPIIGLSSKQATLIHQYLNEETTLKQLNNKIEQLKIEIENEMKGVTSLQDHLGMKNVTYDEVEKMNTNLALQNDWNGWVNERHQFILSIHTVEDALKREQDELSRLEKEIECIEEKMWDESEYQELVNILDTLPKNKDLADMRNPFSYRNWLLLVCSFLLFIGAVPLYFLINFVGILTAVLGGFGTLLSFVLLYQGVKKQNKWFEASLKSENALVRVGQRELYRSEARGLVTEQQTLRSEWKHTLHMVEHQEERVRAHSKEIKKKQEELQRLDVDFAHLKQELRLPSSLQWELLQDAVNKIVKLKEMISRKRRSEQSIDRLTNDFQSSIHYWKNQFLSEGLEYTSWNSFDYMKQKLNEYETEKHKMNWRSQQISELKDEMEKIQLRLEGMENERDKLLQQAEVNTNEDYFRKAMNHERYHQLEKEIELVAYKMDTLTEEEEELLQNNRIEQRMEQCSSLMKELKEQQKHLRDTVAKLDYSLKQLEEGYDFKQLLQTYHNKKAELIQQSEDWAAYAIVLAALEQLQSMYKEKELPEILGLASSHMMYLTNNHYREIRLDEDRWYVLSGNDTIPIQQLSQGAKEQVYVSIRLALICSLRERGSLPIIVDDGFVHFDHDRSQRVIHLLKDISKDVQVIFFTCHPHFKEKFNEEEVVWMKARSEERSFPFLS
;
A
#
# COMPACT_ATOMS: atom_id res chain seq x y z
N MET A 1 28.76 -25.03 100.01
CA MET A 1 27.67 -24.27 100.71
C MET A 1 27.85 -22.75 100.58
N LYS A 2 28.46 -21.99 101.52
CA LYS A 2 28.46 -20.50 101.52
C LYS A 2 28.72 -19.82 100.16
N ASN A 3 29.77 -20.21 99.43
CA ASN A 3 30.10 -19.59 98.13
C ASN A 3 29.05 -19.86 97.04
N LEU A 4 28.39 -21.03 97.05
CA LEU A 4 27.29 -21.34 96.13
C LEU A 4 26.05 -20.50 96.44
N LEU A 5 25.76 -20.27 97.72
CA LEU A 5 24.62 -19.45 98.16
C LEU A 5 24.81 -17.96 97.80
N PHE A 6 26.04 -17.46 97.88
CA PHE A 6 26.42 -16.13 97.38
C PHE A 6 26.26 -16.03 95.84
N HIS A 7 26.69 -17.05 95.11
CA HIS A 7 26.57 -17.10 93.65
C HIS A 7 25.10 -17.14 93.19
N PHE A 8 24.25 -17.95 93.83
CA PHE A 8 22.81 -18.04 93.58
C PHE A 8 22.12 -16.67 93.72
N ASN A 9 22.43 -15.94 94.79
CA ASN A 9 21.87 -14.60 95.03
C ASN A 9 22.30 -13.57 93.97
N ILE A 10 23.48 -13.73 93.35
CA ILE A 10 23.94 -12.88 92.23
C ILE A 10 23.17 -13.20 90.95
N LEU A 11 22.91 -14.47 90.64
CA LEU A 11 22.14 -14.88 89.47
C LEU A 11 20.70 -14.38 89.56
N ARG A 12 20.05 -14.59 90.72
CA ARG A 12 18.70 -14.11 91.01
C ARG A 12 18.57 -12.58 90.84
N LYS A 13 19.58 -11.80 91.27
CA LYS A 13 19.52 -10.34 91.07
C LYS A 13 19.57 -9.93 89.59
N LYS A 14 20.30 -10.67 88.75
CA LYS A 14 20.31 -10.45 87.29
C LYS A 14 18.98 -10.81 86.63
N GLU A 15 18.31 -11.87 87.11
CA GLU A 15 16.97 -12.26 86.69
C GLU A 15 15.97 -11.12 86.98
N GLU A 16 15.94 -10.61 88.21
CA GLU A 16 15.07 -9.50 88.64
C GLU A 16 15.35 -8.19 87.85
N GLU A 17 16.62 -7.92 87.49
CA GLU A 17 17.01 -6.80 86.61
C GLU A 17 16.59 -6.96 85.13
N LEU A 18 16.48 -8.20 84.63
CA LEU A 18 16.05 -8.49 83.26
C LEU A 18 14.51 -8.49 83.14
N GLU A 19 13.79 -9.01 84.13
CA GLU A 19 12.32 -9.07 84.13
C GLU A 19 11.66 -7.68 84.31
N THR A 20 12.33 -6.73 84.96
CA THR A 20 11.78 -5.38 85.25
C THR A 20 11.93 -4.37 84.11
N SER A 21 12.57 -4.73 82.99
CA SER A 21 12.79 -3.84 81.85
C SER A 21 11.51 -3.66 80.99
N PRO A 22 10.96 -2.43 80.84
CA PRO A 22 9.70 -2.22 80.13
C PRO A 22 9.78 -2.55 78.63
N ILE A 23 8.67 -3.03 78.08
CA ILE A 23 8.48 -3.29 76.65
C ILE A 23 7.68 -2.14 76.06
N ILE A 24 8.26 -1.40 75.11
CA ILE A 24 7.62 -0.27 74.42
C ILE A 24 7.78 -0.51 72.92
N GLY A 25 6.65 -0.68 72.21
CA GLY A 25 6.66 -0.98 70.78
C GLY A 25 5.26 -1.30 70.24
N LEU A 26 5.21 -1.64 68.95
CA LEU A 26 3.98 -2.07 68.27
C LEU A 26 3.46 -3.41 68.82
N SER A 27 2.15 -3.60 68.77
CA SER A 27 1.54 -4.91 69.03
C SER A 27 1.76 -5.87 67.85
N SER A 28 1.70 -7.18 68.13
CA SER A 28 1.76 -8.22 67.09
C SER A 28 0.66 -8.07 66.03
N LYS A 29 -0.51 -7.53 66.41
CA LYS A 29 -1.64 -7.27 65.50
C LYS A 29 -1.33 -6.12 64.54
N GLN A 30 -0.82 -5.00 65.06
CA GLN A 30 -0.36 -3.85 64.26
C GLN A 30 0.78 -4.24 63.30
N ALA A 31 1.76 -5.03 63.76
CA ALA A 31 2.84 -5.53 62.90
C ALA A 31 2.32 -6.45 61.77
N THR A 32 1.33 -7.31 62.06
CA THR A 32 0.68 -8.16 61.05
C THR A 32 -0.06 -7.30 60.00
N LEU A 33 -0.77 -6.25 60.43
CA LEU A 33 -1.46 -5.33 59.52
C LEU A 33 -0.47 -4.60 58.59
N ILE A 34 0.67 -4.16 59.13
CA ILE A 34 1.74 -3.51 58.34
C ILE A 34 2.33 -4.47 57.30
N HIS A 35 2.58 -5.75 57.64
CA HIS A 35 3.02 -6.75 56.66
C HIS A 35 2.02 -6.92 55.51
N GLN A 36 0.71 -6.99 55.81
CA GLN A 36 -0.32 -7.15 54.78
C GLN A 36 -0.37 -5.93 53.84
N TYR A 37 -0.24 -4.71 54.38
CA TYR A 37 -0.18 -3.48 53.58
C TYR A 37 1.06 -3.43 52.67
N LEU A 38 2.23 -3.85 53.18
CA LEU A 38 3.47 -3.88 52.40
C LEU A 38 3.42 -4.87 51.23
N ASN A 39 2.64 -5.95 51.32
CA ASN A 39 2.43 -6.85 50.19
C ASN A 39 1.65 -6.18 49.04
N GLU A 40 0.75 -5.24 49.34
CA GLU A 40 0.02 -4.43 48.35
C GLU A 40 0.81 -3.22 47.80
N GLU A 41 2.06 -3.01 48.25
CA GLU A 41 2.94 -1.95 47.71
C GLU A 41 3.08 -2.05 46.18
N THR A 42 3.22 -3.27 45.67
CA THR A 42 3.42 -3.54 44.24
C THR A 42 2.16 -3.28 43.42
N THR A 43 0.99 -3.71 43.89
CA THR A 43 -0.29 -3.54 43.19
C THR A 43 -0.76 -2.08 43.19
N LEU A 44 -0.61 -1.38 44.32
CA LEU A 44 -0.93 0.05 44.42
C LEU A 44 -0.02 0.92 43.55
N LYS A 45 1.29 0.63 43.50
CA LYS A 45 2.21 1.31 42.58
C LYS A 45 1.89 1.01 41.11
N GLN A 46 1.52 -0.23 40.77
CA GLN A 46 1.10 -0.59 39.41
C GLN A 46 -0.20 0.13 39.00
N LEU A 47 -1.22 0.17 39.87
CA LEU A 47 -2.47 0.91 39.66
C LEU A 47 -2.21 2.39 39.36
N ASN A 48 -1.48 3.07 40.24
CA ASN A 48 -1.15 4.49 40.06
C ASN A 48 -0.38 4.74 38.75
N ASN A 49 0.63 3.92 38.44
CA ASN A 49 1.42 4.07 37.22
C ASN A 49 0.57 3.81 35.96
N LYS A 50 -0.36 2.85 35.99
CA LYS A 50 -1.30 2.57 34.89
C LYS A 50 -2.23 3.76 34.63
N ILE A 51 -2.72 4.40 35.69
CA ILE A 51 -3.57 5.60 35.61
C ILE A 51 -2.80 6.76 34.96
N GLU A 52 -1.56 7.05 35.39
CA GLU A 52 -0.76 8.12 34.79
C GLU A 52 -0.36 7.83 33.33
N GLN A 53 -0.05 6.58 32.98
CA GLN A 53 0.19 6.18 31.59
C GLN A 53 -1.03 6.46 30.69
N LEU A 54 -2.23 6.08 31.13
CA LEU A 54 -3.47 6.32 30.38
C LEU A 54 -3.80 7.82 30.24
N LYS A 55 -3.48 8.65 31.25
CA LYS A 55 -3.63 10.11 31.16
C LYS A 55 -2.74 10.71 30.07
N ILE A 56 -1.46 10.29 30.02
CA ILE A 56 -0.50 10.75 29.01
C ILE A 56 -0.90 10.26 27.61
N GLU A 57 -1.42 9.04 27.50
CA GLU A 57 -1.97 8.50 26.25
C GLU A 57 -3.15 9.34 25.74
N ILE A 58 -4.11 9.66 26.61
CA ILE A 58 -5.25 10.55 26.29
C ILE A 58 -4.79 11.94 25.87
N GLU A 59 -3.82 12.55 26.55
CA GLU A 59 -3.30 13.88 26.17
C GLU A 59 -2.68 13.87 24.76
N ASN A 60 -2.02 12.77 24.38
CA ASN A 60 -1.43 12.60 23.06
C ASN A 60 -2.47 12.25 21.99
N GLU A 61 -3.48 11.42 22.29
CA GLU A 61 -4.62 11.21 21.40
C GLU A 61 -5.38 12.53 21.18
N MET A 62 -5.58 13.36 22.21
CA MET A 62 -6.23 14.67 22.08
C MET A 62 -5.46 15.64 21.18
N LYS A 63 -4.12 15.70 21.24
CA LYS A 63 -3.31 16.48 20.30
C LYS A 63 -3.52 16.02 18.85
N GLY A 64 -3.62 14.71 18.63
CA GLY A 64 -3.93 14.14 17.32
C GLY A 64 -5.35 14.41 16.83
N VAL A 65 -6.35 14.34 17.73
CA VAL A 65 -7.76 14.70 17.47
C VAL A 65 -7.87 16.16 17.03
N THR A 66 -7.31 17.10 17.79
CA THR A 66 -7.32 18.53 17.45
C THR A 66 -6.64 18.79 16.10
N SER A 67 -5.47 18.17 15.86
CA SER A 67 -4.77 18.29 14.58
C SER A 67 -5.60 17.79 13.39
N LEU A 68 -6.32 16.67 13.54
CA LEU A 68 -7.23 16.17 12.50
C LEU A 68 -8.45 17.07 12.29
N GLN A 69 -9.03 17.62 13.37
CA GLN A 69 -10.12 18.61 13.25
C GLN A 69 -9.67 19.89 12.54
N ASP A 70 -8.44 20.36 12.80
CA ASP A 70 -7.84 21.51 12.12
C ASP A 70 -7.66 21.24 10.61
N HIS A 71 -7.12 20.08 10.24
CA HIS A 71 -6.96 19.67 8.83
C HIS A 71 -8.30 19.49 8.10
N LEU A 72 -9.38 19.15 8.82
CA LEU A 72 -10.75 19.03 8.29
C LEU A 72 -11.53 20.36 8.33
N GLY A 73 -11.00 21.42 8.92
CA GLY A 73 -11.73 22.67 9.17
C GLY A 73 -12.85 22.58 10.22
N MET A 74 -12.95 21.47 10.96
CA MET A 74 -14.03 21.12 11.89
C MET A 74 -13.90 21.78 13.28
N LYS A 75 -13.39 23.02 13.35
CA LYS A 75 -13.05 23.70 14.62
C LYS A 75 -14.20 23.89 15.61
N ASN A 76 -15.45 23.84 15.14
CA ASN A 76 -16.65 24.06 15.94
C ASN A 76 -17.47 22.76 16.17
N VAL A 77 -16.96 21.58 15.80
CA VAL A 77 -17.68 20.31 15.92
C VAL A 77 -17.28 19.59 17.21
N THR A 78 -18.27 19.16 18.00
CA THR A 78 -18.02 18.43 19.25
C THR A 78 -17.72 16.95 19.02
N TYR A 79 -16.97 16.30 19.93
CA TYR A 79 -16.64 14.87 19.82
C TYR A 79 -17.88 13.98 19.75
N ASP A 80 -18.94 14.38 20.47
CA ASP A 80 -20.22 13.70 20.55
C ASP A 80 -21.07 13.87 19.27
N GLU A 81 -20.74 14.84 18.40
CA GLU A 81 -21.28 14.96 17.05
C GLU A 81 -20.48 14.10 16.06
N VAL A 82 -19.14 14.08 16.15
CA VAL A 82 -18.28 13.22 15.32
C VAL A 82 -18.59 11.74 15.53
N GLU A 83 -18.80 11.29 16.77
CA GLU A 83 -19.14 9.89 17.05
C GLU A 83 -20.53 9.50 16.46
N LYS A 84 -21.43 10.48 16.28
CA LYS A 84 -22.75 10.32 15.64
C LYS A 84 -22.73 10.44 14.11
N MET A 85 -21.61 10.87 13.49
CA MET A 85 -21.52 10.99 12.03
C MET A 85 -21.70 9.63 11.33
N ASN A 86 -22.39 9.65 10.20
CA ASN A 86 -22.75 8.49 9.41
C ASN A 86 -21.57 8.04 8.52
N THR A 87 -20.72 7.17 9.06
CA THR A 87 -19.45 6.73 8.48
C THR A 87 -19.47 5.25 8.09
N ASN A 88 -20.59 4.77 7.52
CA ASN A 88 -20.79 3.35 7.25
C ASN A 88 -19.90 2.84 6.10
N LEU A 89 -19.43 1.59 6.17
CA LEU A 89 -18.61 0.97 5.13
C LEU A 89 -19.37 0.82 3.80
N ALA A 90 -20.69 0.64 3.85
CA ALA A 90 -21.55 0.69 2.66
C ALA A 90 -21.43 2.04 1.96
N LEU A 91 -21.61 3.14 2.70
CA LEU A 91 -21.46 4.50 2.19
C LEU A 91 -20.06 4.77 1.65
N GLN A 92 -18.99 4.21 2.23
CA GLN A 92 -17.64 4.34 1.65
C GLN A 92 -17.52 3.71 0.26
N ASN A 93 -18.18 2.56 0.02
CA ASN A 93 -18.23 1.96 -1.31
C ASN A 93 -19.09 2.80 -2.27
N ASP A 94 -20.24 3.28 -1.80
CA ASP A 94 -21.12 4.16 -2.58
C ASP A 94 -20.36 5.44 -3.00
N TRP A 95 -19.67 6.10 -2.07
CA TRP A 95 -18.86 7.30 -2.32
C TRP A 95 -17.73 7.06 -3.32
N ASN A 96 -17.06 5.90 -3.26
CA ASN A 96 -16.05 5.53 -4.26
C ASN A 96 -16.67 5.32 -5.65
N GLY A 97 -17.83 4.67 -5.73
CA GLY A 97 -18.59 4.57 -6.99
C GLY A 97 -18.96 5.95 -7.53
N TRP A 98 -19.46 6.81 -6.66
CA TRP A 98 -20.01 8.12 -6.99
C TRP A 98 -18.96 9.17 -7.42
N VAL A 99 -17.77 9.16 -6.80
CA VAL A 99 -16.61 9.96 -7.23
C VAL A 99 -16.14 9.50 -8.63
N ASN A 100 -16.13 8.19 -8.89
CA ASN A 100 -15.80 7.64 -10.20
C ASN A 100 -16.88 7.96 -11.26
N GLU A 101 -18.16 7.81 -10.93
CA GLU A 101 -19.29 8.17 -11.79
C GLU A 101 -19.21 9.65 -12.20
N ARG A 102 -19.01 10.56 -11.24
CA ARG A 102 -18.84 11.99 -11.51
C ARG A 102 -17.67 12.26 -12.46
N HIS A 103 -16.53 11.61 -12.26
CA HIS A 103 -15.37 11.75 -13.14
C HIS A 103 -15.66 11.23 -14.57
N GLN A 104 -16.32 10.07 -14.70
CA GLN A 104 -16.79 9.53 -15.98
C GLN A 104 -17.82 10.43 -16.65
N PHE A 105 -18.74 11.05 -15.91
CA PHE A 105 -19.68 12.03 -16.45
C PHE A 105 -18.95 13.24 -17.04
N ILE A 106 -18.01 13.84 -16.30
CA ILE A 106 -17.21 14.99 -16.78
C ILE A 106 -16.41 14.63 -18.04
N LEU A 107 -15.70 13.50 -18.04
CA LEU A 107 -15.00 13.01 -19.23
C LEU A 107 -15.96 12.80 -20.41
N SER A 108 -17.14 12.21 -20.16
CA SER A 108 -18.12 11.97 -21.22
C SER A 108 -18.69 13.27 -21.78
N ILE A 109 -18.91 14.30 -20.95
CA ILE A 109 -19.34 15.64 -21.40
C ILE A 109 -18.28 16.22 -22.35
N HIS A 110 -17.01 16.24 -21.94
CA HIS A 110 -15.92 16.73 -22.79
C HIS A 110 -15.85 15.98 -24.13
N THR A 111 -15.97 14.64 -24.14
CA THR A 111 -15.93 13.87 -25.41
C THR A 111 -17.11 14.18 -26.35
N VAL A 112 -18.29 14.52 -25.80
CA VAL A 112 -19.47 14.89 -26.60
C VAL A 112 -19.42 16.37 -27.01
N GLU A 113 -18.77 17.24 -26.23
CA GLU A 113 -18.47 18.63 -26.61
C GLU A 113 -17.42 18.68 -27.74
N ASP A 114 -16.36 17.87 -27.67
CA ASP A 114 -15.39 17.69 -28.76
C ASP A 114 -15.99 17.01 -30.00
N ALA A 115 -17.04 16.18 -29.83
CA ALA A 115 -17.83 15.67 -30.96
C ALA A 115 -18.67 16.80 -31.57
N LEU A 116 -19.53 17.46 -30.79
CA LEU A 116 -20.38 18.59 -31.20
C LEU A 116 -19.58 19.66 -31.96
N LYS A 117 -18.39 20.02 -31.47
CA LYS A 117 -17.51 20.98 -32.12
C LYS A 117 -17.04 20.53 -33.51
N ARG A 118 -16.67 19.26 -33.67
CA ARG A 118 -16.36 18.68 -34.99
C ARG A 118 -17.57 18.65 -35.91
N GLU A 119 -18.76 18.36 -35.38
CA GLU A 119 -20.00 18.41 -36.16
C GLU A 119 -20.31 19.84 -36.66
N GLN A 120 -20.04 20.85 -35.84
CA GLN A 120 -20.17 22.27 -36.17
C GLN A 120 -19.10 22.74 -37.18
N ASP A 121 -17.84 22.33 -37.02
CA ASP A 121 -16.75 22.59 -37.98
C ASP A 121 -16.99 21.92 -39.34
N GLU A 122 -17.74 20.80 -39.39
CA GLU A 122 -18.19 20.12 -40.61
C GLU A 122 -19.43 20.81 -41.22
N LEU A 123 -20.42 21.19 -40.40
CA LEU A 123 -21.59 21.97 -40.82
C LEU A 123 -21.16 23.28 -41.52
N SER A 124 -20.29 24.07 -40.89
CA SER A 124 -19.78 25.32 -41.45
C SER A 124 -18.68 25.17 -42.52
N ARG A 125 -18.47 23.95 -43.04
CA ARG A 125 -17.87 23.70 -44.36
C ARG A 125 -18.96 23.48 -45.40
N LEU A 126 -19.91 22.59 -45.12
CA LEU A 126 -21.04 22.29 -46.02
C LEU A 126 -21.88 23.54 -46.33
N GLU A 127 -22.10 24.42 -45.34
CA GLU A 127 -22.73 25.75 -45.53
C GLU A 127 -21.98 26.59 -46.59
N LYS A 128 -20.64 26.62 -46.53
CA LYS A 128 -19.79 27.38 -47.48
C LYS A 128 -19.67 26.70 -48.84
N GLU A 129 -19.77 25.38 -48.89
CA GLU A 129 -19.87 24.63 -50.14
C GLU A 129 -21.20 24.93 -50.84
N ILE A 130 -22.31 25.07 -50.10
CA ILE A 130 -23.59 25.57 -50.63
C ILE A 130 -23.43 27.01 -51.15
N GLU A 131 -22.91 27.95 -50.35
CA GLU A 131 -22.66 29.34 -50.79
C GLU A 131 -21.85 29.38 -52.10
N CYS A 132 -20.81 28.55 -52.21
CA CYS A 132 -19.95 28.49 -53.39
C CYS A 132 -20.57 27.74 -54.59
N ILE A 133 -21.62 26.93 -54.40
CA ILE A 133 -22.42 26.37 -55.50
C ILE A 133 -23.49 27.38 -55.94
N GLU A 134 -24.13 28.07 -55.00
CA GLU A 134 -25.12 29.13 -55.27
C GLU A 134 -24.51 30.29 -56.06
N GLU A 135 -23.28 30.73 -55.75
CA GLU A 135 -22.55 31.75 -56.53
C GLU A 135 -22.32 31.34 -58.02
N LYS A 136 -22.31 30.04 -58.32
CA LYS A 136 -22.12 29.49 -59.68
C LYS A 136 -23.43 29.11 -60.37
N MET A 137 -24.52 28.99 -59.62
CA MET A 137 -25.83 28.67 -60.18
C MET A 137 -26.47 29.92 -60.80
N TRP A 138 -27.06 29.75 -61.97
CA TRP A 138 -27.86 30.80 -62.59
C TRP A 138 -29.24 30.85 -61.91
N ASP A 139 -29.84 32.04 -61.90
CA ASP A 139 -31.22 32.20 -61.42
C ASP A 139 -32.18 31.28 -62.20
N GLU A 140 -33.27 30.88 -61.54
CA GLU A 140 -34.27 30.01 -62.15
C GLU A 140 -34.87 30.63 -63.43
N SER A 141 -35.02 31.96 -63.49
CA SER A 141 -35.56 32.62 -64.68
C SER A 141 -34.63 32.49 -65.91
N GLU A 142 -33.34 32.77 -65.73
CA GLU A 142 -32.33 32.73 -66.79
C GLU A 142 -32.05 31.29 -67.25
N TYR A 143 -31.97 30.34 -66.32
CA TYR A 143 -31.82 28.92 -66.62
C TYR A 143 -33.02 28.37 -67.42
N GLN A 144 -34.25 28.71 -67.04
CA GLN A 144 -35.45 28.29 -67.77
C GLN A 144 -35.53 28.94 -69.16
N GLU A 145 -35.11 30.20 -69.34
CA GLU A 145 -35.04 30.82 -70.66
C GLU A 145 -34.03 30.10 -71.58
N LEU A 146 -32.84 29.75 -71.08
CA LEU A 146 -31.84 28.97 -71.82
C LEU A 146 -32.37 27.59 -72.26
N VAL A 147 -33.09 26.89 -71.38
CA VAL A 147 -33.72 25.59 -71.69
C VAL A 147 -34.80 25.74 -72.77
N ASN A 148 -35.67 26.75 -72.67
CA ASN A 148 -36.70 27.02 -73.69
C ASN A 148 -36.10 27.38 -75.05
N ILE A 149 -34.99 28.10 -75.10
CA ILE A 149 -34.24 28.40 -76.34
C ILE A 149 -33.68 27.10 -76.97
N LEU A 150 -33.26 26.13 -76.16
CA LEU A 150 -32.71 24.85 -76.65
C LEU A 150 -33.76 23.89 -77.22
N ASP A 151 -34.98 23.90 -76.68
CA ASP A 151 -36.09 23.06 -77.15
C ASP A 151 -36.87 23.66 -78.32
N THR A 152 -36.92 24.99 -78.45
CA THR A 152 -37.51 25.67 -79.63
C THR A 152 -36.69 25.50 -80.91
N LEU A 153 -35.42 25.10 -80.82
CA LEU A 153 -34.58 24.77 -81.99
C LEU A 153 -35.03 23.43 -82.64
N PRO A 154 -35.31 23.39 -83.95
CA PRO A 154 -35.83 22.19 -84.62
C PRO A 154 -34.89 20.98 -84.54
N LYS A 155 -35.45 19.78 -84.50
CA LYS A 155 -34.71 18.51 -84.50
C LYS A 155 -34.49 18.04 -85.95
N ASN A 156 -33.28 18.22 -86.48
CA ASN A 156 -32.91 17.80 -87.85
C ASN A 156 -33.08 16.28 -88.02
N LYS A 157 -34.14 15.85 -88.72
CA LYS A 157 -34.30 14.47 -89.19
C LYS A 157 -33.79 14.28 -90.64
N ASP A 158 -33.59 15.36 -91.36
CA ASP A 158 -33.54 15.37 -92.84
C ASP A 158 -32.12 15.20 -93.43
N LEU A 159 -31.12 14.96 -92.58
CA LEU A 159 -29.71 14.81 -93.00
C LEU A 159 -29.32 13.38 -93.42
N ALA A 160 -30.22 12.40 -93.28
CA ALA A 160 -29.93 11.00 -93.62
C ALA A 160 -30.03 10.69 -95.13
N ASP A 161 -30.93 11.35 -95.87
CA ASP A 161 -31.32 10.93 -97.23
C ASP A 161 -30.39 11.45 -98.36
N MET A 162 -29.47 12.38 -98.09
CA MET A 162 -28.60 12.98 -99.11
C MET A 162 -27.28 12.23 -99.38
N ARG A 163 -27.28 10.89 -99.37
CA ARG A 163 -26.05 10.09 -99.60
C ARG A 163 -26.18 8.94 -100.61
N ASN A 164 -26.58 9.26 -101.85
CA ASN A 164 -26.55 8.32 -102.99
C ASN A 164 -25.96 8.96 -104.27
N PRO A 165 -24.72 8.63 -104.68
CA PRO A 165 -24.12 9.16 -105.91
C PRO A 165 -24.59 8.42 -107.17
N PHE A 166 -24.88 9.18 -108.22
CA PHE A 166 -25.40 8.68 -109.51
C PHE A 166 -24.32 7.91 -110.31
N SER A 167 -24.65 6.74 -110.87
CA SER A 167 -23.61 5.82 -111.35
C SER A 167 -22.92 6.25 -112.66
N TYR A 168 -21.59 6.27 -112.64
CA TYR A 168 -20.69 6.58 -113.77
C TYR A 168 -20.88 5.68 -115.01
N ARG A 169 -21.44 4.48 -114.82
CA ARG A 169 -21.63 3.43 -115.85
C ARG A 169 -22.42 3.89 -117.07
N ASN A 170 -23.37 4.81 -116.89
CA ASN A 170 -24.25 5.27 -117.98
C ASN A 170 -23.59 6.34 -118.88
N TRP A 171 -22.58 7.05 -118.39
CA TRP A 171 -21.86 8.07 -119.16
C TRP A 171 -20.90 7.44 -120.18
N LEU A 172 -20.17 6.40 -119.76
CA LEU A 172 -19.22 5.65 -120.57
C LEU A 172 -19.87 5.00 -121.82
N LEU A 173 -21.09 4.46 -121.67
CA LEU A 173 -21.84 3.83 -122.77
C LEU A 173 -22.17 4.80 -123.92
N LEU A 174 -22.44 6.07 -123.62
CA LEU A 174 -22.73 7.09 -124.64
C LEU A 174 -21.49 7.44 -125.46
N VAL A 175 -20.31 7.49 -124.83
CA VAL A 175 -19.03 7.78 -125.52
C VAL A 175 -18.64 6.65 -126.47
N CYS A 176 -18.81 5.40 -126.06
CA CYS A 176 -18.52 4.23 -126.91
C CYS A 176 -19.43 4.18 -128.15
N SER A 177 -20.71 4.55 -128.02
CA SER A 177 -21.67 4.61 -129.13
C SER A 177 -21.25 5.65 -130.20
N PHE A 178 -20.71 6.79 -129.77
CA PHE A 178 -20.28 7.87 -130.67
C PHE A 178 -19.04 7.49 -131.50
N LEU A 179 -18.07 6.80 -130.89
CA LEU A 179 -16.84 6.36 -131.57
C LEU A 179 -17.11 5.30 -132.64
N LEU A 180 -18.04 4.35 -132.39
CA LEU A 180 -18.45 3.35 -133.39
C LEU A 180 -19.11 3.98 -134.62
N PHE A 181 -19.80 5.11 -134.47
CA PHE A 181 -20.50 5.78 -135.57
C PHE A 181 -19.54 6.47 -136.55
N ILE A 182 -18.41 6.99 -136.06
CA ILE A 182 -17.39 7.68 -136.88
C ILE A 182 -16.64 6.70 -137.79
N GLY A 183 -16.38 5.48 -137.32
CA GLY A 183 -15.63 4.47 -138.09
C GLY A 183 -16.37 3.87 -139.29
N ALA A 184 -17.70 3.93 -139.32
CA ALA A 184 -18.50 3.29 -140.37
C ALA A 184 -18.64 4.12 -141.67
N VAL A 185 -18.54 5.45 -141.57
CA VAL A 185 -18.84 6.39 -142.67
C VAL A 185 -17.90 6.23 -143.89
N PRO A 186 -16.57 6.04 -143.73
CA PRO A 186 -15.67 5.90 -144.89
C PRO A 186 -15.90 4.62 -145.71
N LEU A 187 -16.40 3.55 -145.08
CA LEU A 187 -16.53 2.23 -145.72
C LEU A 187 -17.78 2.14 -146.62
N TYR A 188 -18.82 2.92 -146.34
CA TYR A 188 -20.08 2.88 -147.08
C TYR A 188 -20.02 3.65 -148.41
N PHE A 189 -19.08 4.59 -148.58
CA PHE A 189 -19.04 5.50 -149.73
C PHE A 189 -18.44 4.89 -151.02
N LEU A 190 -18.09 3.60 -151.01
CA LEU A 190 -17.42 2.91 -152.12
C LEU A 190 -18.38 2.04 -152.97
N ILE A 191 -19.67 1.94 -152.59
CA ILE A 191 -20.64 1.08 -153.27
C ILE A 191 -21.98 1.81 -153.49
N ASN A 192 -22.40 1.86 -154.76
CA ASN A 192 -23.69 2.35 -155.32
C ASN A 192 -23.94 3.86 -155.38
N PHE A 193 -24.50 4.28 -156.53
CA PHE A 193 -24.72 5.65 -156.96
C PHE A 193 -26.20 5.85 -157.36
N VAL A 194 -27.04 6.29 -156.42
CA VAL A 194 -28.28 7.06 -156.66
C VAL A 194 -28.47 7.98 -155.46
N GLY A 195 -28.59 9.29 -155.68
CA GLY A 195 -28.55 10.30 -154.61
C GLY A 195 -29.91 10.88 -154.19
N ILE A 196 -29.81 12.05 -153.53
CA ILE A 196 -30.89 13.00 -153.20
C ILE A 196 -31.78 12.62 -152.00
N LEU A 197 -32.27 11.38 -151.85
CA LEU A 197 -33.23 11.08 -150.76
C LEU A 197 -32.63 11.06 -149.34
N THR A 198 -31.33 10.80 -149.20
CA THR A 198 -30.65 10.65 -147.88
C THR A 198 -30.31 11.98 -147.19
N ALA A 199 -30.17 13.08 -147.94
CA ALA A 199 -29.73 14.36 -147.39
C ALA A 199 -30.75 14.99 -146.41
N VAL A 200 -32.05 14.80 -146.67
CA VAL A 200 -33.14 15.42 -145.88
C VAL A 200 -33.25 14.81 -144.48
N LEU A 201 -33.02 13.49 -144.35
CA LEU A 201 -33.03 12.81 -143.04
C LEU A 201 -31.82 13.16 -142.18
N GLY A 202 -30.64 13.34 -142.79
CA GLY A 202 -29.43 13.76 -142.08
C GLY A 202 -29.58 15.13 -141.40
N GLY A 203 -30.27 16.08 -142.05
CA GLY A 203 -30.52 17.42 -141.51
C GLY A 203 -31.39 17.46 -140.25
N PHE A 204 -32.31 16.50 -140.07
CA PHE A 204 -33.12 16.41 -138.84
C PHE A 204 -32.32 15.84 -137.66
N GLY A 205 -31.41 14.89 -137.90
CA GLY A 205 -30.60 14.26 -136.86
C GLY A 205 -29.63 15.24 -136.19
N THR A 206 -28.98 16.11 -136.96
CA THR A 206 -28.05 17.12 -136.42
C THR A 206 -28.78 18.18 -135.58
N LEU A 207 -29.95 18.63 -136.03
CA LEU A 207 -30.76 19.62 -135.33
C LEU A 207 -31.30 19.08 -133.99
N LEU A 208 -31.76 17.82 -133.96
CA LEU A 208 -32.18 17.15 -132.71
C LEU A 208 -31.00 17.00 -131.72
N SER A 209 -29.81 16.63 -132.21
CA SER A 209 -28.59 16.52 -131.40
C SER A 209 -28.19 17.87 -130.78
N PHE A 210 -28.32 18.96 -131.52
CA PHE A 210 -28.04 20.31 -131.02
C PHE A 210 -29.01 20.74 -129.91
N VAL A 211 -30.30 20.42 -130.04
CA VAL A 211 -31.30 20.69 -128.99
C VAL A 211 -31.00 19.91 -127.72
N LEU A 212 -30.61 18.64 -127.82
CA LEU A 212 -30.25 17.80 -126.66
C LEU A 212 -28.99 18.31 -125.96
N LEU A 213 -27.96 18.73 -126.70
CA LEU A 213 -26.76 19.38 -126.13
C LEU A 213 -27.10 20.70 -125.41
N TYR A 214 -27.93 21.55 -126.02
CA TYR A 214 -28.35 22.82 -125.41
C TYR A 214 -29.15 22.61 -124.11
N GLN A 215 -30.02 21.60 -124.05
CA GLN A 215 -30.71 21.22 -122.81
C GLN A 215 -29.74 20.66 -121.75
N GLY A 216 -28.73 19.89 -122.16
CA GLY A 216 -27.68 19.37 -121.27
C GLY A 216 -26.90 20.48 -120.56
N VAL A 217 -26.33 21.42 -121.31
CA VAL A 217 -25.57 22.57 -120.76
C VAL A 217 -26.44 23.43 -119.84
N LYS A 218 -27.70 23.67 -120.22
CA LYS A 218 -28.65 24.45 -119.39
C LYS A 218 -29.00 23.75 -118.06
N LYS A 219 -28.87 22.42 -117.98
CA LYS A 219 -29.03 21.63 -116.74
C LYS A 219 -27.76 21.68 -115.87
N GLN A 220 -26.58 21.80 -116.48
CA GLN A 220 -25.29 21.87 -115.78
C GLN A 220 -25.10 23.21 -115.02
N ASN A 221 -25.47 24.35 -115.60
CA ASN A 221 -25.39 25.64 -114.88
C ASN A 221 -26.27 25.65 -113.61
N LYS A 222 -27.50 25.11 -113.68
CA LYS A 222 -28.38 24.99 -112.50
C LYS A 222 -27.82 24.07 -111.40
N TRP A 223 -26.99 23.09 -111.77
CA TRP A 223 -26.30 22.25 -110.79
C TRP A 223 -25.14 23.01 -110.12
N PHE A 224 -24.40 23.83 -110.86
CA PHE A 224 -23.30 24.64 -110.30
C PHE A 224 -23.80 25.68 -109.27
N GLU A 225 -24.92 26.36 -109.57
CA GLU A 225 -25.60 27.26 -108.62
C GLU A 225 -26.15 26.53 -107.37
N ALA A 226 -26.51 25.25 -107.49
CA ALA A 226 -26.98 24.45 -106.37
C ALA A 226 -25.82 24.03 -105.44
N SER A 227 -24.69 23.60 -106.00
CA SER A 227 -23.49 23.24 -105.22
C SER A 227 -22.98 24.41 -104.38
N LEU A 228 -22.86 25.61 -104.97
CA LEU A 228 -22.45 26.84 -104.26
C LEU A 228 -23.43 27.25 -103.14
N LYS A 229 -24.71 26.86 -103.24
CA LYS A 229 -25.69 27.05 -102.15
C LYS A 229 -25.56 25.99 -101.06
N SER A 230 -25.19 24.74 -101.39
CA SER A 230 -25.01 23.68 -100.38
C SER A 230 -23.80 23.92 -99.47
N GLU A 231 -22.69 24.40 -100.01
CA GLU A 231 -21.48 24.70 -99.23
C GLU A 231 -21.73 25.83 -98.21
N ASN A 232 -22.35 26.93 -98.67
CA ASN A 232 -22.82 28.04 -97.83
C ASN A 232 -24.01 27.68 -96.92
N ALA A 233 -24.60 26.49 -97.03
CA ALA A 233 -25.57 25.97 -96.08
C ALA A 233 -24.88 25.12 -95.00
N LEU A 234 -23.98 24.21 -95.40
CA LEU A 234 -23.21 23.34 -94.49
C LEU A 234 -22.42 24.14 -93.45
N VAL A 235 -21.73 25.22 -93.86
CA VAL A 235 -21.00 26.09 -92.90
C VAL A 235 -21.94 26.70 -91.85
N ARG A 236 -23.14 27.15 -92.25
CA ARG A 236 -24.13 27.74 -91.32
C ARG A 236 -24.87 26.71 -90.48
N VAL A 237 -24.94 25.44 -90.92
CA VAL A 237 -25.41 24.33 -90.10
C VAL A 237 -24.35 23.97 -89.05
N GLY A 238 -23.08 23.81 -89.44
CA GLY A 238 -21.99 23.51 -88.51
C GLY A 238 -21.81 24.58 -87.42
N GLN A 239 -21.93 25.87 -87.76
CA GLN A 239 -21.94 26.95 -86.76
C GLN A 239 -23.12 26.84 -85.78
N ARG A 240 -24.32 26.49 -86.26
CA ARG A 240 -25.51 26.29 -85.40
C ARG A 240 -25.40 25.04 -84.54
N GLU A 241 -24.78 23.98 -85.03
CA GLU A 241 -24.53 22.75 -84.27
C GLU A 241 -23.47 22.97 -83.19
N LEU A 242 -22.44 23.78 -83.45
CA LEU A 242 -21.46 24.21 -82.45
C LEU A 242 -22.13 24.99 -81.30
N TYR A 243 -22.85 26.07 -81.61
CA TYR A 243 -23.60 26.83 -80.60
C TYR A 243 -24.63 25.97 -79.83
N ARG A 244 -25.27 25.00 -80.49
CA ARG A 244 -26.21 24.09 -79.83
C ARG A 244 -25.51 23.05 -78.95
N SER A 245 -24.27 22.68 -79.26
CA SER A 245 -23.44 21.83 -78.40
C SER A 245 -22.97 22.58 -77.17
N GLU A 246 -22.53 23.83 -77.34
CA GLU A 246 -22.05 24.73 -76.30
C GLU A 246 -23.17 25.08 -75.30
N ALA A 247 -24.34 25.51 -75.79
CA ALA A 247 -25.50 25.77 -74.94
C ALA A 247 -26.02 24.51 -74.21
N ARG A 248 -25.91 23.32 -74.82
CA ARG A 248 -26.20 22.06 -74.12
C ARG A 248 -25.21 21.77 -73.01
N GLY A 249 -23.93 22.07 -73.22
CA GLY A 249 -22.89 21.97 -72.19
C GLY A 249 -23.26 22.78 -70.95
N LEU A 250 -23.61 24.07 -71.15
CA LEU A 250 -24.03 24.97 -70.08
C LEU A 250 -25.31 24.48 -69.36
N VAL A 251 -26.30 23.94 -70.08
CA VAL A 251 -27.47 23.32 -69.42
C VAL A 251 -27.10 22.08 -68.62
N THR A 252 -26.21 21.22 -69.12
CA THR A 252 -25.76 20.05 -68.35
C THR A 252 -24.93 20.43 -67.12
N GLU A 253 -24.12 21.48 -67.21
CA GLU A 253 -23.31 22.02 -66.10
C GLU A 253 -24.20 22.64 -65.00
N GLN A 254 -25.22 23.42 -65.38
CA GLN A 254 -26.22 23.92 -64.44
C GLN A 254 -27.08 22.78 -63.84
N GLN A 255 -27.34 21.71 -64.59
CA GLN A 255 -28.01 20.52 -64.06
C GLN A 255 -27.15 19.75 -63.04
N THR A 256 -25.83 19.60 -63.27
CA THR A 256 -24.93 18.99 -62.28
C THR A 256 -24.83 19.84 -61.03
N LEU A 257 -24.57 21.16 -61.16
CA LEU A 257 -24.50 22.09 -60.02
C LEU A 257 -25.79 22.07 -59.17
N ARG A 258 -26.97 22.05 -59.79
CA ARG A 258 -28.26 21.97 -59.08
C ARG A 258 -28.52 20.60 -58.45
N SER A 259 -27.92 19.53 -58.96
CA SER A 259 -27.95 18.21 -58.32
C SER A 259 -26.98 18.10 -57.14
N GLU A 260 -25.81 18.74 -57.25
CA GLU A 260 -24.78 18.85 -56.20
C GLU A 260 -25.30 19.70 -55.05
N TRP A 261 -25.83 20.90 -55.32
CA TRP A 261 -26.51 21.77 -54.34
C TRP A 261 -27.55 21.00 -53.52
N LYS A 262 -28.43 20.25 -54.19
CA LYS A 262 -29.47 19.46 -53.53
C LYS A 262 -28.90 18.33 -52.67
N HIS A 263 -27.77 17.73 -53.07
CA HIS A 263 -27.10 16.72 -52.27
C HIS A 263 -26.45 17.35 -51.02
N THR A 264 -25.70 18.45 -51.19
CA THR A 264 -25.05 19.17 -50.09
C THR A 264 -26.07 19.74 -49.10
N LEU A 265 -27.22 20.23 -49.58
CA LEU A 265 -28.33 20.68 -48.72
C LEU A 265 -28.86 19.54 -47.82
N HIS A 266 -29.08 18.34 -48.37
CA HIS A 266 -29.48 17.18 -47.56
C HIS A 266 -28.37 16.74 -46.59
N MET A 267 -27.09 16.95 -46.93
CA MET A 267 -25.99 16.74 -45.98
C MET A 267 -26.02 17.77 -44.85
N VAL A 268 -26.30 19.05 -45.13
CA VAL A 268 -26.50 20.10 -44.12
C VAL A 268 -27.68 19.80 -43.21
N GLU A 269 -28.84 19.41 -43.74
CA GLU A 269 -30.02 19.04 -42.94
C GLU A 269 -29.71 17.89 -41.97
N HIS A 270 -29.03 16.85 -42.45
CA HIS A 270 -28.60 15.73 -41.60
C HIS A 270 -27.54 16.13 -40.56
N GLN A 271 -26.63 17.03 -40.94
CA GLN A 271 -25.58 17.53 -40.05
C GLN A 271 -26.15 18.42 -38.93
N GLU A 272 -27.15 19.25 -39.24
CA GLU A 272 -27.93 19.97 -38.23
C GLU A 272 -28.61 19.01 -37.23
N GLU A 273 -29.20 17.90 -37.70
CA GLU A 273 -29.76 16.89 -36.80
C GLU A 273 -28.71 16.27 -35.87
N ARG A 274 -27.50 15.98 -36.37
CA ARG A 274 -26.36 15.52 -35.54
C ARG A 274 -25.96 16.57 -34.49
N VAL A 275 -25.86 17.85 -34.86
CA VAL A 275 -25.58 18.97 -33.93
C VAL A 275 -26.67 19.12 -32.87
N ARG A 276 -27.95 19.02 -33.24
CA ARG A 276 -29.11 19.05 -32.32
C ARG A 276 -29.14 17.83 -31.38
N ALA A 277 -28.67 16.67 -31.84
CA ALA A 277 -28.59 15.46 -31.02
C ALA A 277 -27.50 15.56 -29.92
N HIS A 278 -26.26 15.88 -30.30
CA HIS A 278 -25.14 15.99 -29.35
C HIS A 278 -25.38 17.10 -28.30
N SER A 279 -25.89 18.26 -28.71
CA SER A 279 -26.22 19.36 -27.78
C SER A 279 -27.34 18.99 -26.78
N LYS A 280 -28.32 18.18 -27.19
CA LYS A 280 -29.34 17.62 -26.30
C LYS A 280 -28.76 16.58 -25.32
N GLU A 281 -27.78 15.78 -25.75
CA GLU A 281 -27.09 14.84 -24.87
C GLU A 281 -26.23 15.56 -23.82
N ILE A 282 -25.45 16.57 -24.22
CA ILE A 282 -24.66 17.42 -23.30
C ILE A 282 -25.57 18.01 -22.22
N LYS A 283 -26.71 18.60 -22.62
CA LYS A 283 -27.68 19.16 -21.66
C LYS A 283 -28.19 18.11 -20.67
N LYS A 284 -28.52 16.89 -21.13
CA LYS A 284 -28.95 15.81 -20.25
C LYS A 284 -27.85 15.41 -19.24
N LYS A 285 -26.60 15.26 -19.70
CA LYS A 285 -25.45 14.95 -18.83
C LYS A 285 -25.16 16.07 -17.82
N GLN A 286 -25.34 17.34 -18.21
CA GLN A 286 -25.22 18.49 -17.32
C GLN A 286 -26.35 18.53 -16.27
N GLU A 287 -27.59 18.20 -16.64
CA GLU A 287 -28.70 18.03 -15.68
C GLU A 287 -28.47 16.86 -14.70
N GLU A 288 -27.79 15.79 -15.14
CA GLU A 288 -27.37 14.67 -14.28
C GLU A 288 -26.24 15.10 -13.33
N LEU A 289 -25.23 15.82 -13.81
CA LEU A 289 -24.14 16.37 -13.00
C LEU A 289 -24.63 17.37 -11.93
N GLN A 290 -25.62 18.20 -12.25
CA GLN A 290 -26.23 19.14 -11.29
C GLN A 290 -26.96 18.43 -10.13
N ARG A 291 -27.52 17.23 -10.35
CA ARG A 291 -28.09 16.42 -9.26
C ARG A 291 -26.99 15.95 -8.31
N LEU A 292 -25.87 15.48 -8.88
CA LEU A 292 -24.69 15.12 -8.10
C LEU A 292 -24.16 16.31 -7.28
N ASP A 293 -24.18 17.54 -7.81
CA ASP A 293 -23.79 18.73 -7.03
C ASP A 293 -24.72 19.01 -5.83
N VAL A 294 -26.03 18.78 -5.96
CA VAL A 294 -27.00 18.96 -4.87
C VAL A 294 -26.82 17.91 -3.78
N ASP A 295 -26.68 16.64 -4.18
CA ASP A 295 -26.43 15.53 -3.26
C ASP A 295 -25.08 15.70 -2.51
N PHE A 296 -24.06 16.25 -3.18
CA PHE A 296 -22.76 16.57 -2.55
C PHE A 296 -22.89 17.67 -1.51
N ALA A 297 -23.73 18.68 -1.76
CA ALA A 297 -24.02 19.72 -0.79
C ALA A 297 -24.78 19.18 0.43
N HIS A 298 -25.75 18.28 0.24
CA HIS A 298 -26.42 17.58 1.33
C HIS A 298 -25.44 16.76 2.18
N LEU A 299 -24.56 15.99 1.52
CA LEU A 299 -23.56 15.16 2.20
C LEU A 299 -22.53 15.98 2.98
N LYS A 300 -22.08 17.14 2.45
CA LYS A 300 -21.26 18.11 3.21
C LYS A 300 -21.97 18.56 4.48
N GLN A 301 -23.27 18.82 4.39
CA GLN A 301 -24.08 19.28 5.52
C GLN A 301 -24.28 18.18 6.58
N GLU A 302 -24.45 16.92 6.18
CA GLU A 302 -24.52 15.75 7.08
C GLU A 302 -23.18 15.50 7.80
N LEU A 303 -22.06 15.50 7.07
CA LEU A 303 -20.72 15.30 7.61
C LEU A 303 -20.09 16.55 8.25
N ARG A 304 -20.82 17.68 8.33
CA ARG A 304 -20.32 18.98 8.84
C ARG A 304 -19.02 19.47 8.19
N LEU A 305 -18.80 19.12 6.92
CA LEU A 305 -17.59 19.49 6.18
C LEU A 305 -17.64 20.95 5.68
N PRO A 306 -16.49 21.61 5.50
CA PRO A 306 -16.44 22.96 4.93
C PRO A 306 -17.09 23.03 3.55
N SER A 307 -17.88 24.07 3.29
CA SER A 307 -18.50 24.32 1.98
C SER A 307 -17.46 24.43 0.86
N SER A 308 -16.26 24.93 1.17
CA SER A 308 -15.10 25.06 0.30
C SER A 308 -14.38 23.75 -0.06
N LEU A 309 -14.74 22.60 0.54
CA LEU A 309 -14.09 21.32 0.23
C LEU A 309 -14.38 20.91 -1.24
N GLN A 310 -13.34 20.57 -2.00
CA GLN A 310 -13.46 20.05 -3.36
C GLN A 310 -13.84 18.55 -3.34
N TRP A 311 -14.49 18.05 -4.40
CA TRP A 311 -15.08 16.69 -4.41
C TRP A 311 -14.01 15.60 -4.50
N GLU A 312 -12.89 15.91 -5.14
CA GLU A 312 -11.66 15.12 -5.22
C GLU A 312 -11.08 14.82 -3.82
N LEU A 313 -11.28 15.72 -2.86
CA LEU A 313 -10.81 15.60 -1.48
C LEU A 313 -11.83 14.93 -0.53
N LEU A 314 -13.02 14.56 -1.02
CA LEU A 314 -14.06 13.95 -0.19
C LEU A 314 -13.59 12.62 0.43
N GLN A 315 -12.92 11.77 -0.34
CA GLN A 315 -12.47 10.45 0.10
C GLN A 315 -11.44 10.55 1.25
N ASP A 316 -10.48 11.47 1.14
CA ASP A 316 -9.47 11.75 2.17
C ASP A 316 -10.13 12.39 3.42
N ALA A 317 -11.05 13.34 3.23
CA ALA A 317 -11.81 13.92 4.33
C ALA A 317 -12.63 12.86 5.09
N VAL A 318 -13.31 11.96 4.37
CA VAL A 318 -14.02 10.79 4.93
C VAL A 318 -13.08 9.89 5.74
N ASN A 319 -11.94 9.51 5.17
CA ASN A 319 -10.99 8.61 5.84
C ASN A 319 -10.41 9.25 7.11
N LYS A 320 -10.21 10.58 7.10
CA LYS A 320 -9.84 11.37 8.28
C LYS A 320 -10.96 11.42 9.32
N ILE A 321 -12.24 11.53 8.93
CA ILE A 321 -13.38 11.45 9.86
C ILE A 321 -13.47 10.06 10.51
N VAL A 322 -13.30 8.97 9.74
CA VAL A 322 -13.27 7.60 10.29
C VAL A 322 -12.15 7.46 11.32
N LYS A 323 -10.92 7.89 10.99
CA LYS A 323 -9.78 7.88 11.91
C LYS A 323 -10.00 8.75 13.15
N LEU A 324 -10.62 9.92 12.98
CA LEU A 324 -10.98 10.84 14.08
C LEU A 324 -11.98 10.17 15.05
N LYS A 325 -12.98 9.47 14.50
CA LYS A 325 -13.97 8.70 15.25
C LYS A 325 -13.33 7.53 16.00
N GLU A 326 -12.42 6.77 15.38
CA GLU A 326 -11.65 5.73 16.07
C GLU A 326 -10.81 6.25 17.23
N MET A 327 -10.24 7.45 17.11
CA MET A 327 -9.46 8.09 18.18
C MET A 327 -10.35 8.60 19.31
N ILE A 328 -11.51 9.19 18.99
CA ILE A 328 -12.51 9.60 20.00
C ILE A 328 -13.04 8.38 20.77
N SER A 329 -13.41 7.30 20.07
CA SER A 329 -13.88 6.07 20.71
C SER A 329 -12.75 5.28 21.41
N ARG A 330 -11.47 5.56 21.15
CA ARG A 330 -10.33 5.05 21.95
C ARG A 330 -10.15 5.85 23.22
N LYS A 331 -10.02 7.17 23.12
CA LYS A 331 -10.02 8.10 24.26
C LYS A 331 -11.15 7.78 25.25
N ARG A 332 -12.39 7.60 24.76
CA ARG A 332 -13.57 7.26 25.57
C ARG A 332 -13.43 5.93 26.33
N ARG A 333 -12.72 4.94 25.77
CA ARG A 333 -12.38 3.67 26.46
C ARG A 333 -11.29 3.89 27.51
N SER A 334 -10.26 4.66 27.20
CA SER A 334 -9.18 4.99 28.15
C SER A 334 -9.68 5.81 29.34
N GLU A 335 -10.60 6.77 29.13
CA GLU A 335 -11.29 7.51 30.19
C GLU A 335 -12.07 6.56 31.11
N GLN A 336 -12.92 5.68 30.55
CA GLN A 336 -13.63 4.66 31.33
C GLN A 336 -12.70 3.67 32.06
N SER A 337 -11.50 3.42 31.54
CA SER A 337 -10.48 2.62 32.22
C SER A 337 -9.83 3.38 33.38
N ILE A 338 -9.53 4.67 33.22
CA ILE A 338 -9.06 5.53 34.31
C ILE A 338 -10.10 5.61 35.41
N ASP A 339 -11.38 5.82 35.09
CA ASP A 339 -12.45 5.90 36.09
C ASP A 339 -12.53 4.64 36.95
N ARG A 340 -12.46 3.46 36.33
CA ARG A 340 -12.44 2.17 37.05
C ARG A 340 -11.22 2.03 37.94
N LEU A 341 -10.01 2.15 37.36
CA LEU A 341 -8.75 2.00 38.09
C LEU A 341 -8.61 3.03 39.22
N THR A 342 -9.15 4.24 39.05
CA THR A 342 -9.16 5.29 40.07
C THR A 342 -10.13 4.95 41.21
N ASN A 343 -11.32 4.42 40.90
CA ASN A 343 -12.26 3.93 41.93
C ASN A 343 -11.67 2.72 42.70
N ASP A 344 -11.02 1.78 42.02
CA ASP A 344 -10.35 0.64 42.63
C ASP A 344 -9.22 1.12 43.58
N PHE A 345 -8.34 2.00 43.09
CA PHE A 345 -7.23 2.58 43.85
C PHE A 345 -7.71 3.40 45.07
N GLN A 346 -8.75 4.22 44.91
CA GLN A 346 -9.38 4.95 46.03
C GLN A 346 -10.03 4.00 47.05
N SER A 347 -10.62 2.89 46.59
CA SER A 347 -11.24 1.89 47.47
C SER A 347 -10.19 1.17 48.34
N SER A 348 -9.06 0.75 47.76
CA SER A 348 -7.95 0.18 48.52
C SER A 348 -7.34 1.19 49.51
N ILE A 349 -7.15 2.45 49.09
CA ILE A 349 -6.67 3.51 49.98
C ILE A 349 -7.63 3.76 51.15
N HIS A 350 -8.94 3.75 50.89
CA HIS A 350 -9.96 3.93 51.93
C HIS A 350 -10.00 2.73 52.89
N TYR A 351 -9.93 1.51 52.37
CA TYR A 351 -9.82 0.28 53.16
C TYR A 351 -8.63 0.34 54.12
N TRP A 352 -7.42 0.55 53.61
CA TRP A 352 -6.21 0.58 54.42
C TRP A 352 -6.22 1.72 55.46
N LYS A 353 -6.65 2.92 55.05
CA LYS A 353 -6.82 4.04 55.98
C LYS A 353 -7.73 3.69 57.16
N ASN A 354 -8.85 3.02 56.91
CA ASN A 354 -9.78 2.63 57.96
C ASN A 354 -9.20 1.53 58.87
N GLN A 355 -8.48 0.56 58.32
CA GLN A 355 -7.80 -0.48 59.11
C GLN A 355 -6.71 0.11 60.02
N PHE A 356 -5.85 0.99 59.49
CA PHE A 356 -4.80 1.63 60.29
C PHE A 356 -5.36 2.49 61.41
N LEU A 357 -6.42 3.28 61.13
CA LEU A 357 -7.09 4.09 62.15
C LEU A 357 -7.78 3.26 63.23
N SER A 358 -8.31 2.07 62.90
CA SER A 358 -8.96 1.19 63.89
C SER A 358 -7.97 0.56 64.89
N GLU A 359 -6.72 0.35 64.47
CA GLU A 359 -5.61 -0.10 65.31
C GLU A 359 -4.79 1.06 65.92
N GLY A 360 -5.27 2.31 65.80
CA GLY A 360 -4.62 3.50 66.38
C GLY A 360 -3.30 3.90 65.72
N LEU A 361 -3.07 3.53 64.46
CA LEU A 361 -1.88 3.87 63.68
C LEU A 361 -2.12 5.11 62.81
N GLU A 362 -1.10 5.97 62.70
CA GLU A 362 -1.14 7.12 61.80
C GLU A 362 -1.02 6.68 60.34
N TYR A 363 -2.02 7.03 59.52
CA TYR A 363 -2.01 6.85 58.08
C TYR A 363 -1.94 8.21 57.37
N THR A 364 -0.74 8.57 56.91
CA THR A 364 -0.45 9.88 56.31
C THR A 364 -0.73 9.96 54.81
N SER A 365 -0.47 8.88 54.06
CA SER A 365 -0.59 8.83 52.59
C SER A 365 -0.57 7.39 52.09
N TRP A 366 -1.01 7.19 50.83
CA TRP A 366 -0.88 5.90 50.15
C TRP A 366 0.59 5.52 49.88
N ASN A 367 1.50 6.49 49.77
CA ASN A 367 2.92 6.22 49.53
C ASN A 367 3.74 6.00 50.83
N SER A 368 3.11 5.92 52.00
CA SER A 368 3.79 5.80 53.31
C SER A 368 4.42 4.42 53.60
N PHE A 369 4.72 3.62 52.57
CA PHE A 369 5.31 2.28 52.69
C PHE A 369 6.67 2.31 53.41
N ASP A 370 7.55 3.25 53.08
CA ASP A 370 8.88 3.35 53.72
C ASP A 370 8.80 3.64 55.23
N TYR A 371 7.85 4.49 55.64
CA TYR A 371 7.57 4.76 57.06
C TYR A 371 7.04 3.51 57.77
N MET A 372 6.07 2.81 57.16
CA MET A 372 5.53 1.57 57.73
C MET A 372 6.58 0.46 57.81
N LYS A 373 7.47 0.38 56.81
CA LYS A 373 8.61 -0.55 56.76
C LYS A 373 9.66 -0.26 57.83
N GLN A 374 9.95 1.02 58.10
CA GLN A 374 10.77 1.42 59.25
C GLN A 374 10.12 0.96 60.56
N LYS A 375 8.82 1.25 60.75
CA LYS A 375 8.06 0.87 61.96
C LYS A 375 8.03 -0.64 62.19
N LEU A 376 7.92 -1.43 61.12
CA LEU A 376 7.99 -2.89 61.20
C LEU A 376 9.38 -3.38 61.63
N ASN A 377 10.45 -2.84 61.05
CA ASN A 377 11.82 -3.19 61.42
C ASN A 377 12.15 -2.80 62.89
N GLU A 378 11.64 -1.65 63.36
CA GLU A 378 11.71 -1.28 64.79
C GLU A 378 11.06 -2.37 65.67
N TYR A 379 9.85 -2.82 65.33
CA TYR A 379 9.16 -3.92 66.04
C TYR A 379 9.95 -5.25 65.99
N GLU A 380 10.51 -5.63 64.84
CA GLU A 380 11.31 -6.84 64.71
C GLU A 380 12.55 -6.78 65.60
N THR A 381 13.26 -5.64 65.66
CA THR A 381 14.42 -5.51 66.56
C THR A 381 14.06 -5.59 68.04
N GLU A 382 12.93 -5.01 68.47
CA GLU A 382 12.45 -5.17 69.86
C GLU A 382 11.98 -6.60 70.17
N LYS A 383 11.34 -7.28 69.21
CA LYS A 383 10.97 -8.69 69.32
C LYS A 383 12.21 -9.60 69.45
N HIS A 384 13.28 -9.32 68.69
CA HIS A 384 14.55 -10.03 68.83
C HIS A 384 15.21 -9.77 70.20
N LYS A 385 15.19 -8.53 70.70
CA LYS A 385 15.67 -8.20 72.06
C LYS A 385 14.84 -8.91 73.15
N MET A 386 13.51 -8.97 73.00
CA MET A 386 12.62 -9.65 73.94
C MET A 386 12.89 -11.17 73.97
N ASN A 387 13.00 -11.81 72.80
CA ASN A 387 13.34 -13.23 72.69
C ASN A 387 14.69 -13.53 73.34
N TRP A 388 15.72 -12.72 73.06
CA TRP A 388 17.05 -12.86 73.67
C TRP A 388 16.99 -12.71 75.20
N ARG A 389 16.29 -11.70 75.73
CA ARG A 389 16.07 -11.56 77.19
C ARG A 389 15.39 -12.79 77.78
N SER A 390 14.35 -13.33 77.12
CA SER A 390 13.64 -14.51 77.61
C SER A 390 14.51 -15.78 77.62
N GLN A 391 15.41 -15.92 76.64
CA GLN A 391 16.40 -16.99 76.62
C GLN A 391 17.42 -16.83 77.75
N GLN A 392 17.96 -15.62 77.97
CA GLN A 392 18.88 -15.35 79.09
C GLN A 392 18.24 -15.60 80.46
N ILE A 393 16.96 -15.25 80.64
CA ILE A 393 16.20 -15.57 81.87
C ILE A 393 16.04 -17.09 82.03
N SER A 394 15.81 -17.84 80.95
CA SER A 394 15.76 -19.31 81.01
C SER A 394 17.11 -19.91 81.38
N GLU A 395 18.20 -19.45 80.77
CA GLU A 395 19.57 -19.92 81.06
C GLU A 395 19.97 -19.66 82.52
N LEU A 396 19.62 -18.48 83.08
CA LEU A 396 19.83 -18.16 84.49
C LEU A 396 19.01 -19.06 85.44
N LYS A 397 17.74 -19.36 85.10
CA LYS A 397 16.88 -20.27 85.86
C LYS A 397 17.44 -21.70 85.87
N ASP A 398 17.92 -22.15 84.72
CA ASP A 398 18.62 -23.41 84.52
C ASP A 398 19.92 -23.53 85.36
N GLU A 399 20.71 -22.46 85.47
CA GLU A 399 21.89 -22.44 86.34
C GLU A 399 21.52 -22.42 87.83
N MET A 400 20.49 -21.65 88.20
CA MET A 400 20.00 -21.56 89.57
C MET A 400 19.44 -22.90 90.08
N GLU A 401 18.68 -23.64 89.26
CA GLU A 401 18.20 -24.98 89.60
C GLU A 401 19.37 -25.96 89.83
N LYS A 402 20.39 -25.96 88.94
CA LYS A 402 21.59 -26.80 89.09
C LYS A 402 22.38 -26.47 90.37
N ILE A 403 22.44 -25.19 90.75
CA ILE A 403 23.05 -24.75 92.01
C ILE A 403 22.20 -25.17 93.22
N GLN A 404 20.87 -25.07 93.13
CA GLN A 404 19.96 -25.47 94.21
C GLN A 404 20.01 -26.99 94.45
N LEU A 405 19.88 -27.83 93.42
CA LEU A 405 20.02 -29.29 93.54
C LEU A 405 21.37 -29.70 94.15
N ARG A 406 22.44 -28.95 93.83
CA ARG A 406 23.76 -29.17 94.43
C ARG A 406 23.84 -28.72 95.90
N LEU A 407 23.14 -27.66 96.29
CA LEU A 407 23.01 -27.25 97.69
C LEU A 407 22.23 -28.31 98.48
N GLU A 408 21.06 -28.73 97.99
CA GLU A 408 20.25 -29.80 98.60
C GLU A 408 21.04 -31.11 98.74
N GLY A 409 21.84 -31.48 97.74
CA GLY A 409 22.77 -32.62 97.83
C GLY A 409 23.79 -32.47 98.96
N MET A 410 24.47 -31.32 99.05
CA MET A 410 25.44 -31.05 100.13
C MET A 410 24.79 -30.96 101.52
N GLU A 411 23.51 -30.58 101.63
CA GLU A 411 22.77 -30.60 102.89
C GLU A 411 22.38 -32.02 103.30
N ASN A 412 21.92 -32.85 102.35
CA ASN A 412 21.68 -34.26 102.61
C ASN A 412 22.96 -35.03 103.00
N GLU A 413 24.12 -34.69 102.44
CA GLU A 413 25.41 -35.26 102.85
C GLU A 413 25.83 -34.80 104.25
N ARG A 414 25.71 -33.49 104.55
CA ARG A 414 25.92 -32.93 105.90
C ARG A 414 25.08 -33.67 106.93
N ASP A 415 23.78 -33.81 106.67
CA ASP A 415 22.85 -34.35 107.65
C ASP A 415 23.02 -35.87 107.85
N LYS A 416 23.45 -36.61 106.82
CA LYS A 416 23.92 -38.00 106.95
C LYS A 416 25.16 -38.13 107.82
N LEU A 417 26.16 -37.25 107.66
CA LEU A 417 27.38 -37.26 108.47
C LEU A 417 27.07 -36.93 109.95
N LEU A 418 26.22 -35.92 110.18
CA LEU A 418 25.71 -35.58 111.51
C LEU A 418 24.97 -36.75 112.16
N GLN A 419 24.12 -37.46 111.41
CA GLN A 419 23.41 -38.64 111.89
C GLN A 419 24.36 -39.82 112.18
N GLN A 420 25.33 -40.10 111.30
CA GLN A 420 26.33 -41.17 111.50
C GLN A 420 27.21 -40.92 112.73
N ALA A 421 27.51 -39.66 113.04
CA ALA A 421 28.25 -39.28 114.23
C ALA A 421 27.36 -39.05 115.47
N GLU A 422 26.05 -39.29 115.41
CA GLU A 422 25.07 -39.07 116.49
C GLU A 422 25.17 -37.66 117.13
N VAL A 423 25.18 -36.60 116.30
CA VAL A 423 25.31 -35.22 116.76
C VAL A 423 24.39 -34.28 115.98
N ASN A 424 23.73 -33.38 116.69
CA ASN A 424 22.73 -32.47 116.12
C ASN A 424 23.31 -31.15 115.60
N THR A 425 24.63 -30.92 115.74
CA THR A 425 25.31 -29.69 115.31
C THR A 425 26.65 -29.98 114.65
N ASN A 426 27.06 -29.14 113.70
CA ASN A 426 28.39 -29.21 113.10
C ASN A 426 29.51 -29.00 114.13
N GLU A 427 29.28 -28.20 115.18
CA GLU A 427 30.29 -27.93 116.21
C GLU A 427 30.53 -29.19 117.08
N ASP A 428 29.48 -29.92 117.43
CA ASP A 428 29.61 -31.19 118.15
C ASP A 428 30.22 -32.31 117.29
N TYR A 429 29.99 -32.29 115.98
CA TYR A 429 30.68 -33.18 115.02
C TYR A 429 32.20 -32.98 115.07
N PHE A 430 32.67 -31.73 114.94
CA PHE A 430 34.11 -31.45 115.03
C PHE A 430 34.68 -31.75 116.44
N ARG A 431 33.90 -31.59 117.51
CA ARG A 431 34.30 -32.03 118.87
C ARG A 431 34.44 -33.55 118.98
N LYS A 432 33.51 -34.35 118.44
CA LYS A 432 33.67 -35.82 118.39
C LYS A 432 34.90 -36.22 117.55
N ALA A 433 35.12 -35.57 116.40
CA ALA A 433 36.28 -35.84 115.55
C ALA A 433 37.62 -35.59 116.27
N MET A 434 37.81 -34.44 116.92
CA MET A 434 39.04 -34.15 117.68
C MET A 434 39.28 -35.11 118.85
N ASN A 435 38.21 -35.59 119.50
CA ASN A 435 38.34 -36.60 120.57
C ASN A 435 38.76 -37.97 120.02
N HIS A 436 38.27 -38.35 118.84
CA HIS A 436 38.62 -39.61 118.18
C HIS A 436 40.05 -39.59 117.59
N GLU A 437 40.47 -38.47 116.99
CA GLU A 437 41.86 -38.28 116.56
C GLU A 437 42.84 -38.42 117.73
N ARG A 438 42.49 -37.86 118.90
CA ARG A 438 43.28 -37.98 120.13
C ARG A 438 43.28 -39.39 120.72
N TYR A 439 42.24 -40.19 120.47
CA TYR A 439 42.21 -41.61 120.82
C TYR A 439 43.20 -42.42 119.95
N HIS A 440 43.17 -42.24 118.62
CA HIS A 440 44.12 -42.91 117.72
C HIS A 440 45.58 -42.46 117.92
N GLN A 441 45.84 -41.23 118.41
CA GLN A 441 47.18 -40.82 118.82
C GLN A 441 47.70 -41.64 120.01
N LEU A 442 46.88 -41.84 121.05
CA LEU A 442 47.21 -42.68 122.21
C LEU A 442 47.37 -44.17 121.83
N GLU A 443 46.59 -44.65 120.87
CA GLU A 443 46.68 -46.03 120.37
C GLU A 443 48.03 -46.28 119.65
N LYS A 444 48.48 -45.33 118.81
CA LYS A 444 49.81 -45.39 118.16
C LYS A 444 50.97 -45.28 119.15
N GLU A 445 50.80 -44.55 120.25
CA GLU A 445 51.79 -44.52 121.34
C GLU A 445 51.92 -45.89 122.06
N ILE A 446 50.86 -46.72 122.05
CA ILE A 446 50.89 -48.09 122.59
C ILE A 446 51.56 -49.06 121.59
N GLU A 447 51.24 -48.99 120.30
CA GLU A 447 51.90 -49.80 119.26
C GLU A 447 53.42 -49.60 119.24
N LEU A 448 53.88 -48.34 119.37
CA LEU A 448 55.30 -47.97 119.40
C LEU A 448 56.10 -48.56 120.57
N VAL A 449 55.43 -49.04 121.63
CA VAL A 449 56.06 -49.73 122.77
C VAL A 449 56.16 -51.23 122.52
N ALA A 450 55.22 -51.83 121.77
CA ALA A 450 55.28 -53.23 121.36
C ALA A 450 56.31 -53.49 120.25
N TYR A 451 56.49 -52.52 119.32
CA TYR A 451 57.34 -52.60 118.12
C TYR A 451 58.87 -52.58 118.38
N LYS A 452 59.33 -53.08 119.54
CA LYS A 452 60.76 -53.23 119.89
C LYS A 452 61.21 -54.68 120.05
N MET A 453 60.38 -55.65 119.71
CA MET A 453 60.77 -57.06 119.61
C MET A 453 60.39 -57.63 118.24
N ASP A 454 61.35 -58.38 117.68
CA ASP A 454 61.34 -59.09 116.39
C ASP A 454 61.40 -58.26 115.09
N THR A 455 61.88 -58.90 114.01
CA THR A 455 62.52 -58.22 112.87
C THR A 455 62.47 -58.99 111.54
N LEU A 456 62.17 -58.28 110.43
CA LEU A 456 62.32 -58.69 109.00
C LEU A 456 61.34 -59.80 108.52
N THR A 457 60.84 -59.91 107.28
CA THR A 457 60.77 -59.06 106.04
C THR A 457 59.51 -59.51 105.23
N GLU A 458 59.19 -59.24 103.94
CA GLU A 458 59.88 -58.75 102.73
C GLU A 458 58.90 -57.99 101.77
N GLU A 459 58.90 -58.21 100.43
CA GLU A 459 58.22 -57.41 99.37
C GLU A 459 57.52 -58.34 98.33
N GLU A 460 56.59 -57.98 97.40
CA GLU A 460 55.92 -56.72 96.99
C GLU A 460 54.46 -56.99 96.44
N GLU A 461 54.09 -56.48 95.25
CA GLU A 461 52.86 -56.66 94.39
C GLU A 461 51.48 -56.12 94.85
N GLU A 462 50.67 -55.45 94.01
CA GLU A 462 50.93 -54.68 92.76
C GLU A 462 49.80 -53.63 92.57
N LEU A 463 50.13 -52.35 92.30
CA LEU A 463 49.12 -51.26 92.18
C LEU A 463 49.45 -50.26 91.05
N LEU A 464 49.34 -50.64 89.77
CA LEU A 464 49.68 -49.70 88.68
C LEU A 464 49.00 -49.86 87.29
N GLN A 465 47.76 -50.38 87.19
CA GLN A 465 47.05 -50.46 85.87
C GLN A 465 45.69 -49.75 85.72
N ASN A 466 44.86 -49.57 86.77
CA ASN A 466 43.44 -49.19 86.56
C ASN A 466 43.19 -47.76 86.04
N ASN A 467 43.96 -46.78 86.52
CA ASN A 467 43.72 -45.33 86.30
C ASN A 467 43.68 -44.91 84.81
N ARG A 468 44.27 -45.71 83.91
CA ARG A 468 44.35 -45.43 82.46
C ARG A 468 43.22 -46.05 81.64
N ILE A 469 42.43 -46.95 82.24
CA ILE A 469 41.27 -47.60 81.60
C ILE A 469 40.01 -46.81 81.91
N GLU A 470 39.81 -46.41 83.17
CA GLU A 470 38.63 -45.65 83.61
C GLU A 470 38.51 -44.30 82.87
N GLN A 471 39.60 -43.51 82.78
CA GLN A 471 39.60 -42.28 81.98
C GLN A 471 39.22 -42.50 80.51
N ARG A 472 39.64 -43.61 79.89
CA ARG A 472 39.31 -43.91 78.49
C ARG A 472 37.86 -44.38 78.35
N MET A 473 37.33 -45.14 79.31
CA MET A 473 35.92 -45.51 79.35
C MET A 473 35.02 -44.28 79.52
N GLU A 474 35.39 -43.36 80.41
CA GLU A 474 34.63 -42.13 80.64
C GLU A 474 34.64 -41.22 79.40
N GLN A 475 35.82 -41.02 78.77
CA GLN A 475 35.95 -40.31 77.49
C GLN A 475 35.16 -40.97 76.34
N CYS A 476 35.15 -42.30 76.24
CA CYS A 476 34.31 -42.99 75.26
C CYS A 476 32.82 -42.82 75.57
N SER A 477 32.43 -42.77 76.84
CA SER A 477 31.03 -42.61 77.25
C SER A 477 30.49 -41.20 76.96
N SER A 478 31.31 -40.16 77.11
CA SER A 478 30.94 -38.78 76.77
C SER A 478 30.84 -38.60 75.26
N LEU A 479 31.82 -39.09 74.49
CA LEU A 479 31.74 -39.13 73.02
C LEU A 479 30.52 -39.92 72.51
N MET A 480 30.17 -41.04 73.14
CA MET A 480 28.96 -41.81 72.78
C MET A 480 27.65 -41.10 73.13
N LYS A 481 27.62 -40.23 74.15
CA LYS A 481 26.48 -39.33 74.41
C LYS A 481 26.42 -38.22 73.36
N GLU A 482 27.53 -37.51 73.16
CA GLU A 482 27.62 -36.38 72.23
C GLU A 482 27.25 -36.79 70.79
N LEU A 483 27.78 -37.92 70.30
CA LEU A 483 27.41 -38.47 68.99
C LEU A 483 25.94 -38.91 68.90
N LYS A 484 25.31 -39.34 70.00
CA LYS A 484 23.87 -39.63 70.04
C LYS A 484 23.02 -38.35 69.99
N GLU A 485 23.41 -37.32 70.74
CA GLU A 485 22.77 -36.01 70.73
C GLU A 485 22.86 -35.37 69.33
N GLN A 486 24.05 -35.42 68.70
CA GLN A 486 24.25 -34.99 67.32
C GLN A 486 23.45 -35.83 66.32
N GLN A 487 23.43 -37.17 66.43
CA GLN A 487 22.64 -38.04 65.54
C GLN A 487 21.14 -37.76 65.66
N LYS A 488 20.63 -37.50 66.88
CA LYS A 488 19.24 -37.11 67.13
C LYS A 488 18.94 -35.75 66.50
N HIS A 489 19.79 -34.74 66.75
CA HIS A 489 19.63 -33.40 66.17
C HIS A 489 19.65 -33.45 64.63
N LEU A 490 20.53 -34.23 64.01
CA LEU A 490 20.53 -34.43 62.56
C LEU A 490 19.23 -35.06 62.05
N ARG A 491 18.71 -36.10 62.72
CA ARG A 491 17.42 -36.72 62.35
C ARG A 491 16.26 -35.74 62.46
N ASP A 492 16.18 -34.99 63.55
CA ASP A 492 15.14 -33.97 63.76
C ASP A 492 15.25 -32.83 62.73
N THR A 493 16.47 -32.49 62.31
CA THR A 493 16.73 -31.48 61.26
C THR A 493 16.33 -32.00 59.87
N VAL A 494 16.67 -33.26 59.54
CA VAL A 494 16.27 -33.92 58.28
C VAL A 494 14.75 -34.06 58.20
N ALA A 495 14.07 -34.45 59.29
CA ALA A 495 12.62 -34.54 59.32
C ALA A 495 11.93 -33.18 59.11
N LYS A 496 12.47 -32.10 59.70
CA LYS A 496 12.00 -30.73 59.44
C LYS A 496 12.23 -30.30 58.00
N LEU A 497 13.39 -30.61 57.42
CA LEU A 497 13.71 -30.28 56.02
C LEU A 497 12.80 -31.03 55.03
N ASP A 498 12.58 -32.33 55.23
CA ASP A 498 11.72 -33.15 54.38
C ASP A 498 10.24 -32.73 54.45
N TYR A 499 9.76 -32.34 55.64
CA TYR A 499 8.44 -31.73 55.80
C TYR A 499 8.34 -30.38 55.08
N SER A 500 9.33 -29.50 55.24
CA SER A 500 9.36 -28.19 54.56
C SER A 500 9.42 -28.32 53.03
N LEU A 501 10.18 -29.30 52.51
CA LEU A 501 10.22 -29.64 51.09
C LEU A 501 8.83 -30.05 50.59
N LYS A 502 8.17 -30.99 51.27
CA LYS A 502 6.80 -31.40 50.92
C LYS A 502 5.81 -30.24 50.98
N GLN A 503 5.90 -29.35 51.98
CA GLN A 503 5.02 -28.19 52.06
C GLN A 503 5.21 -27.21 50.88
N LEU A 504 6.42 -27.12 50.32
CA LEU A 504 6.71 -26.33 49.11
C LEU A 504 6.27 -27.04 47.82
N GLU A 505 6.42 -28.36 47.72
CA GLU A 505 6.03 -29.17 46.55
C GLU A 505 4.51 -29.46 46.46
N GLU A 506 3.84 -29.58 47.60
CA GLU A 506 2.38 -29.70 47.71
C GLU A 506 1.69 -28.33 47.70
N GLY A 507 2.44 -27.25 47.91
CA GLY A 507 2.01 -25.87 47.72
C GLY A 507 1.39 -25.67 46.34
N TYR A 508 0.09 -25.38 46.30
CA TYR A 508 -0.71 -25.24 45.08
C TYR A 508 -0.09 -24.23 44.09
N ASP A 509 0.52 -23.18 44.64
CA ASP A 509 1.22 -22.11 43.93
C ASP A 509 2.45 -22.61 43.15
N PHE A 510 3.29 -23.50 43.72
CA PHE A 510 4.50 -23.98 43.03
C PHE A 510 4.18 -24.74 41.74
N LYS A 511 3.13 -25.58 41.76
CA LYS A 511 2.68 -26.31 40.56
C LYS A 511 2.08 -25.39 39.50
N GLN A 512 1.38 -24.32 39.90
CA GLN A 512 0.88 -23.29 38.98
C GLN A 512 2.02 -22.42 38.41
N LEU A 513 3.02 -22.07 39.22
CA LEU A 513 4.20 -21.33 38.79
C LEU A 513 5.06 -22.14 37.82
N LEU A 514 5.22 -23.44 38.07
CA LEU A 514 5.93 -24.35 37.16
C LEU A 514 5.17 -24.53 35.83
N GLN A 515 3.84 -24.71 35.88
CA GLN A 515 3.02 -24.80 34.66
C GLN A 515 3.04 -23.49 33.85
N THR A 516 2.96 -22.32 34.51
CA THR A 516 3.02 -21.03 33.81
C THR A 516 4.41 -20.73 33.24
N TYR A 517 5.49 -21.15 33.92
CA TYR A 517 6.85 -21.15 33.38
C TYR A 517 6.94 -22.00 32.10
N HIS A 518 6.43 -23.24 32.11
CA HIS A 518 6.45 -24.10 30.93
C HIS A 518 5.60 -23.53 29.78
N ASN A 519 4.42 -22.99 30.05
CA ASN A 519 3.57 -22.33 29.06
C ASN A 519 4.29 -21.13 28.44
N LYS A 520 4.88 -20.24 29.25
CA LYS A 520 5.60 -19.05 28.77
C LYS A 520 6.89 -19.41 28.02
N LYS A 521 7.55 -20.51 28.39
CA LYS A 521 8.69 -21.04 27.64
C LYS A 521 8.28 -21.57 26.26
N ALA A 522 7.14 -22.25 26.14
CA ALA A 522 6.62 -22.71 24.86
C ALA A 522 6.19 -21.53 23.95
N GLU A 523 5.48 -20.56 24.53
CA GLU A 523 5.09 -19.31 23.86
C GLU A 523 6.30 -18.52 23.33
N LEU A 524 7.37 -18.41 24.13
CA LEU A 524 8.62 -17.77 23.71
C LEU A 524 9.32 -18.54 22.58
N ILE A 525 9.34 -19.88 22.62
CA ILE A 525 9.93 -20.70 21.56
C ILE A 525 9.19 -20.48 20.24
N GLN A 526 7.85 -20.57 20.24
CA GLN A 526 7.03 -20.33 19.05
C GLN A 526 7.25 -18.92 18.50
N GLN A 527 7.21 -17.89 19.35
CA GLN A 527 7.48 -16.50 18.92
C GLN A 527 8.90 -16.31 18.38
N SER A 528 9.88 -17.09 18.85
CA SER A 528 11.25 -17.06 18.33
C SER A 528 11.40 -17.75 16.97
N GLU A 529 10.60 -18.79 16.69
CA GLU A 529 10.54 -19.45 15.37
C GLU A 529 9.87 -18.53 14.34
N ASP A 530 8.74 -17.91 14.70
CA ASP A 530 8.07 -16.87 13.90
C ASP A 530 9.04 -15.70 13.61
N TRP A 531 9.69 -15.15 14.65
CA TRP A 531 10.66 -14.08 14.50
C TRP A 531 11.85 -14.46 13.60
N ALA A 532 12.38 -15.68 13.74
CA ALA A 532 13.48 -16.16 12.91
C ALA A 532 13.08 -16.27 11.44
N ALA A 533 11.85 -16.72 11.15
CA ALA A 533 11.32 -16.73 9.78
C ALA A 533 11.23 -15.31 9.19
N TYR A 534 10.69 -14.34 9.94
CA TYR A 534 10.64 -12.94 9.50
C TYR A 534 12.04 -12.32 9.33
N ALA A 535 12.99 -12.63 10.22
CA ALA A 535 14.37 -12.13 10.14
C ALA A 535 15.12 -12.67 8.91
N ILE A 536 14.91 -13.95 8.56
CA ILE A 536 15.47 -14.56 7.34
C ILE A 536 14.86 -13.92 6.09
N VAL A 537 13.54 -13.70 6.06
CA VAL A 537 12.87 -13.03 4.93
C VAL A 537 13.36 -11.58 4.78
N LEU A 538 13.52 -10.83 5.88
CA LEU A 538 14.05 -9.47 5.85
C LEU A 538 15.48 -9.44 5.30
N ALA A 539 16.38 -10.28 5.83
CA ALA A 539 17.77 -10.36 5.35
C ALA A 539 17.86 -10.76 3.86
N ALA A 540 16.98 -11.65 3.39
CA ALA A 540 16.91 -12.02 1.98
C ALA A 540 16.41 -10.86 1.09
N LEU A 541 15.45 -10.06 1.56
CA LEU A 541 14.99 -8.85 0.86
C LEU A 541 16.05 -7.75 0.82
N GLU A 542 16.76 -7.52 1.93
CA GLU A 542 17.89 -6.57 2.02
C GLU A 542 19.06 -6.98 1.12
N GLN A 543 19.38 -8.28 1.06
CA GLN A 543 20.39 -8.83 0.15
C GLN A 543 19.95 -8.67 -1.31
N LEU A 544 18.70 -8.96 -1.65
CA LEU A 544 18.17 -8.81 -3.01
C LEU A 544 18.13 -7.33 -3.44
N GLN A 545 17.75 -6.42 -2.54
CA GLN A 545 17.78 -4.97 -2.81
C GLN A 545 19.20 -4.47 -3.03
N SER A 546 20.17 -4.93 -2.22
CA SER A 546 21.58 -4.60 -2.41
C SER A 546 22.12 -5.13 -3.74
N MET A 547 21.85 -6.40 -4.08
CA MET A 547 22.23 -6.98 -5.37
C MET A 547 21.66 -6.21 -6.57
N TYR A 548 20.40 -5.76 -6.48
CA TYR A 548 19.78 -4.96 -7.53
C TYR A 548 20.41 -3.56 -7.64
N LYS A 549 20.71 -2.91 -6.51
CA LYS A 549 21.39 -1.60 -6.46
C LYS A 549 22.85 -1.65 -6.94
N GLU A 550 23.57 -2.75 -6.69
CA GLU A 550 24.99 -2.90 -7.03
C GLU A 550 25.23 -3.40 -8.47
N LYS A 551 24.28 -4.11 -9.08
CA LYS A 551 24.46 -4.76 -10.40
C LYS A 551 23.45 -4.33 -11.45
N GLU A 552 22.18 -4.71 -11.28
CA GLU A 552 21.16 -4.50 -12.33
C GLU A 552 20.89 -3.01 -12.58
N LEU A 553 20.85 -2.20 -11.52
CA LEU A 553 20.63 -0.75 -11.63
C LEU A 553 21.75 -0.01 -12.40
N PRO A 554 23.06 -0.17 -12.07
CA PRO A 554 24.14 0.42 -12.87
C PRO A 554 24.12 0.03 -14.36
N GLU A 555 23.82 -1.23 -14.69
CA GLU A 555 23.72 -1.69 -16.08
C GLU A 555 22.55 -1.02 -16.83
N ILE A 556 21.37 -0.95 -16.20
CA ILE A 556 20.20 -0.24 -16.73
C ILE A 556 20.50 1.27 -16.89
N LEU A 557 21.20 1.90 -15.95
CA LEU A 557 21.60 3.31 -16.05
C LEU A 557 22.64 3.54 -17.15
N GLY A 558 23.56 2.60 -17.41
CA GLY A 558 24.50 2.67 -18.53
C GLY A 558 23.83 2.57 -19.90
N LEU A 559 22.85 1.67 -20.04
CA LEU A 559 22.01 1.55 -21.23
C LEU A 559 21.14 2.81 -21.42
N ALA A 560 20.51 3.30 -20.35
CA ALA A 560 19.69 4.52 -20.39
C ALA A 560 20.52 5.75 -20.75
N SER A 561 21.75 5.86 -20.21
CA SER A 561 22.71 6.91 -20.57
C SER A 561 23.06 6.87 -22.06
N SER A 562 23.29 5.68 -22.61
CA SER A 562 23.58 5.48 -24.03
C SER A 562 22.40 5.90 -24.93
N HIS A 563 21.18 5.53 -24.57
CA HIS A 563 19.96 5.97 -25.27
C HIS A 563 19.76 7.49 -25.17
N MET A 564 19.94 8.09 -23.99
CA MET A 564 19.81 9.53 -23.77
C MET A 564 20.84 10.33 -24.56
N MET A 565 22.09 9.85 -24.58
CA MET A 565 23.18 10.45 -25.36
C MET A 565 22.86 10.43 -26.86
N TYR A 566 22.29 9.35 -27.37
CA TYR A 566 21.83 9.29 -28.76
C TYR A 566 20.66 10.26 -29.02
N LEU A 567 19.57 10.18 -28.25
CA LEU A 567 18.36 11.01 -28.43
C LEU A 567 18.64 12.52 -28.33
N THR A 568 19.67 12.92 -27.57
CA THR A 568 20.04 14.31 -27.30
C THR A 568 21.22 14.81 -28.12
N ASN A 569 21.70 14.02 -29.09
CA ASN A 569 22.88 14.34 -29.91
C ASN A 569 24.12 14.69 -29.07
N ASN A 570 24.44 13.83 -28.10
CA ASN A 570 25.57 13.91 -27.17
C ASN A 570 25.53 15.08 -26.16
N HIS A 571 24.41 15.80 -26.04
CA HIS A 571 24.27 16.91 -25.09
C HIS A 571 24.21 16.43 -23.64
N TYR A 572 23.37 15.44 -23.33
CA TYR A 572 23.33 14.77 -22.03
C TYR A 572 23.98 13.38 -22.16
N ARG A 573 25.06 13.14 -21.41
CA ARG A 573 25.94 11.97 -21.59
C ARG A 573 25.62 10.80 -20.66
N GLU A 574 25.09 11.10 -19.48
CA GLU A 574 24.98 10.15 -18.38
C GLU A 574 23.74 10.46 -17.55
N ILE A 575 23.04 9.43 -17.06
CA ILE A 575 21.95 9.51 -16.10
C ILE A 575 22.45 8.88 -14.80
N ARG A 576 22.33 9.61 -13.68
CA ARG A 576 22.71 9.15 -12.34
C ARG A 576 21.52 9.19 -11.39
N LEU A 577 21.52 8.26 -10.44
CA LEU A 577 20.64 8.23 -9.28
C LEU A 577 21.52 8.28 -8.02
N ASP A 578 21.33 9.31 -7.20
CA ASP A 578 22.11 9.56 -5.98
C ASP A 578 21.21 10.15 -4.88
N GLU A 579 21.29 9.63 -3.66
CA GLU A 579 20.35 9.91 -2.55
C GLU A 579 18.87 9.94 -2.98
N ASP A 580 18.43 8.91 -3.73
CA ASP A 580 17.10 8.77 -4.35
C ASP A 580 16.67 9.94 -5.29
N ARG A 581 17.61 10.81 -5.69
CA ARG A 581 17.41 11.93 -6.62
C ARG A 581 18.09 11.66 -7.96
N TRP A 582 17.42 12.06 -9.03
CA TRP A 582 17.87 11.82 -10.39
C TRP A 582 18.56 13.03 -11.02
N TYR A 583 19.69 12.78 -11.67
CA TYR A 583 20.55 13.78 -12.30
C TYR A 583 20.95 13.36 -13.72
N VAL A 584 21.31 14.33 -14.56
CA VAL A 584 21.97 14.10 -15.85
C VAL A 584 23.27 14.88 -15.95
N LEU A 585 24.27 14.32 -16.63
CA LEU A 585 25.55 14.96 -16.88
C LEU A 585 25.54 15.69 -18.25
N SER A 586 25.78 16.99 -18.24
CA SER A 586 25.89 17.86 -19.42
C SER A 586 27.29 18.45 -19.51
N GLY A 587 28.16 17.85 -20.33
CA GLY A 587 29.58 18.22 -20.37
C GLY A 587 30.27 17.87 -19.05
N ASN A 588 30.52 18.88 -18.21
CA ASN A 588 31.03 18.73 -16.84
C ASN A 588 29.96 18.99 -15.76
N ASP A 589 28.81 19.57 -16.13
CA ASP A 589 27.78 20.00 -15.19
C ASP A 589 26.84 18.84 -14.82
N THR A 590 26.47 18.75 -13.55
CA THR A 590 25.50 17.75 -13.04
C THR A 590 24.17 18.45 -12.76
N ILE A 591 23.14 18.15 -13.56
CA ILE A 591 21.87 18.88 -13.58
C ILE A 591 20.76 17.97 -13.02
N PRO A 592 20.03 18.37 -11.96
CA PRO A 592 18.87 17.63 -11.46
C PRO A 592 17.76 17.55 -12.53
N ILE A 593 17.10 16.39 -12.68
CA ILE A 593 16.06 16.20 -13.72
C ILE A 593 14.95 17.27 -13.63
N GLN A 594 14.62 17.76 -12.43
CA GLN A 594 13.60 18.78 -12.22
C GLN A 594 13.89 20.09 -12.97
N GLN A 595 15.17 20.43 -13.20
CA GLN A 595 15.61 21.64 -13.90
C GLN A 595 15.61 21.50 -15.43
N LEU A 596 15.44 20.28 -15.96
CA LEU A 596 15.41 20.04 -17.41
C LEU A 596 14.13 20.59 -18.07
N SER A 597 14.24 20.93 -19.35
CA SER A 597 13.06 21.22 -20.19
C SER A 597 12.13 20.01 -20.31
N GLN A 598 10.85 20.23 -20.58
CA GLN A 598 9.82 19.16 -20.62
C GLN A 598 10.22 18.00 -21.55
N GLY A 599 10.53 18.29 -22.82
CA GLY A 599 10.98 17.27 -23.76
C GLY A 599 12.31 16.59 -23.38
N ALA A 600 13.18 17.23 -22.60
CA ALA A 600 14.39 16.58 -22.08
C ALA A 600 14.07 15.61 -20.92
N LYS A 601 13.10 15.94 -20.06
CA LYS A 601 12.58 15.00 -19.03
C LYS A 601 11.97 13.76 -19.66
N GLU A 602 11.19 13.95 -20.72
CA GLU A 602 10.61 12.86 -21.50
C GLU A 602 11.66 12.00 -22.20
N GLN A 603 12.72 12.61 -22.75
CA GLN A 603 13.87 11.86 -23.29
C GLN A 603 14.57 11.00 -22.23
N VAL A 604 14.76 11.49 -21.00
CA VAL A 604 15.28 10.64 -19.90
C VAL A 604 14.30 9.49 -19.60
N TYR A 605 13.01 9.79 -19.49
CA TYR A 605 11.98 8.81 -19.15
C TYR A 605 11.87 7.69 -20.19
N VAL A 606 11.89 8.03 -21.47
CA VAL A 606 11.94 7.08 -22.59
C VAL A 606 13.24 6.27 -22.55
N SER A 607 14.38 6.90 -22.31
CA SER A 607 15.69 6.23 -22.24
C SER A 607 15.75 5.18 -21.11
N ILE A 608 15.24 5.51 -19.92
CA ILE A 608 15.16 4.56 -18.79
C ILE A 608 14.19 3.42 -19.09
N ARG A 609 13.01 3.71 -19.65
CA ARG A 609 12.02 2.68 -20.03
C ARG A 609 12.59 1.70 -21.06
N LEU A 610 13.21 2.21 -22.13
CA LEU A 610 13.80 1.35 -23.17
C LEU A 610 14.98 0.54 -22.64
N ALA A 611 15.85 1.13 -21.81
CA ALA A 611 16.95 0.41 -21.17
C ALA A 611 16.47 -0.75 -20.27
N LEU A 612 15.42 -0.53 -19.47
CA LEU A 612 14.80 -1.56 -18.64
C LEU A 612 14.17 -2.69 -19.48
N ILE A 613 13.54 -2.37 -20.61
CA ILE A 613 13.02 -3.40 -21.52
C ILE A 613 14.17 -4.19 -22.16
N CYS A 614 15.24 -3.50 -22.57
CA CYS A 614 16.44 -4.13 -23.15
C CYS A 614 17.17 -5.05 -22.16
N SER A 615 17.27 -4.70 -20.87
CA SER A 615 17.90 -5.58 -19.86
C SER A 615 17.04 -6.80 -19.51
N LEU A 616 15.71 -6.69 -19.62
CA LEU A 616 14.79 -7.82 -19.41
C LEU A 616 14.79 -8.83 -20.58
N ARG A 617 15.34 -8.49 -21.74
CA ARG A 617 15.41 -9.33 -22.96
C ARG A 617 15.86 -10.77 -22.68
N GLU A 618 16.92 -10.97 -21.89
CA GLU A 618 17.47 -12.30 -21.61
C GLU A 618 16.53 -13.18 -20.76
N ARG A 619 15.59 -12.55 -20.05
CA ARG A 619 14.55 -13.21 -19.24
C ARG A 619 13.28 -13.49 -20.06
N GLY A 620 13.13 -12.85 -21.21
CA GLY A 620 12.07 -13.10 -22.20
C GLY A 620 11.84 -11.87 -23.11
N SER A 621 11.51 -12.12 -24.38
CA SER A 621 11.14 -11.05 -25.32
C SER A 621 9.62 -10.88 -25.36
N LEU A 622 9.14 -9.67 -25.04
CA LEU A 622 7.73 -9.27 -25.08
C LEU A 622 7.59 -8.04 -26.01
N PRO A 623 6.49 -7.90 -26.77
CA PRO A 623 6.32 -6.79 -27.70
C PRO A 623 6.26 -5.45 -26.96
N ILE A 624 7.03 -4.48 -27.43
CA ILE A 624 6.96 -3.08 -26.99
C ILE A 624 5.76 -2.44 -27.67
N ILE A 625 4.77 -2.01 -26.89
CA ILE A 625 3.65 -1.21 -27.38
C ILE A 625 3.88 0.24 -26.98
N VAL A 626 3.81 1.14 -27.97
CA VAL A 626 3.92 2.59 -27.79
C VAL A 626 2.68 3.23 -28.40
N ASP A 627 1.97 4.03 -27.62
CA ASP A 627 0.74 4.70 -28.02
C ASP A 627 0.94 6.22 -27.88
N ASP A 628 1.05 6.90 -29.03
CA ASP A 628 1.35 8.33 -29.22
C ASP A 628 2.48 8.93 -28.33
N GLY A 629 3.41 8.08 -27.86
CA GLY A 629 4.33 8.39 -26.77
C GLY A 629 5.36 9.52 -26.98
N PHE A 630 5.34 10.24 -28.10
CA PHE A 630 6.34 11.25 -28.48
C PHE A 630 5.75 12.56 -29.03
N VAL A 631 4.47 12.90 -28.77
CA VAL A 631 3.80 14.10 -29.33
C VAL A 631 4.58 15.40 -29.14
N HIS A 632 5.31 15.55 -28.03
CA HIS A 632 6.04 16.77 -27.67
C HIS A 632 7.47 16.84 -28.25
N PHE A 633 7.86 15.91 -29.13
CA PHE A 633 9.21 15.86 -29.70
C PHE A 633 9.27 16.65 -31.00
N ASP A 634 10.25 17.57 -31.10
CA ASP A 634 10.56 18.26 -32.36
C ASP A 634 10.93 17.26 -33.49
N HIS A 635 11.00 17.75 -34.72
CA HIS A 635 11.23 16.90 -35.90
C HIS A 635 12.50 16.04 -35.75
N ASP A 636 13.58 16.63 -35.26
CA ASP A 636 14.89 15.98 -35.11
C ASP A 636 14.89 14.94 -33.99
N ARG A 637 14.27 15.24 -32.83
CA ARG A 637 14.08 14.28 -31.74
C ARG A 637 13.18 13.14 -32.17
N SER A 638 12.12 13.43 -32.91
CA SER A 638 11.21 12.44 -33.47
C SER A 638 11.89 11.51 -34.47
N GLN A 639 12.80 12.02 -35.31
CA GLN A 639 13.64 11.17 -36.17
C GLN A 639 14.52 10.23 -35.35
N ARG A 640 15.24 10.76 -34.33
CA ARG A 640 16.14 9.95 -33.49
C ARG A 640 15.39 8.88 -32.68
N VAL A 641 14.20 9.18 -32.18
CA VAL A 641 13.37 8.17 -31.50
C VAL A 641 12.98 7.03 -32.44
N ILE A 642 12.47 7.33 -33.64
CA ILE A 642 12.08 6.25 -34.58
C ILE A 642 13.31 5.44 -35.03
N HIS A 643 14.48 6.05 -35.19
CA HIS A 643 15.72 5.32 -35.46
C HIS A 643 16.09 4.37 -34.29
N LEU A 644 16.04 4.85 -33.04
CA LEU A 644 16.30 4.03 -31.85
C LEU A 644 15.30 2.87 -31.72
N LEU A 645 14.02 3.11 -32.00
CA LEU A 645 13.01 2.05 -32.02
C LEU A 645 13.23 1.04 -33.16
N LYS A 646 13.71 1.48 -34.33
CA LYS A 646 14.09 0.57 -35.44
C LYS A 646 15.38 -0.22 -35.17
N ASP A 647 16.28 0.31 -34.34
CA ASP A 647 17.40 -0.48 -33.82
C ASP A 647 16.94 -1.56 -32.83
N ILE A 648 16.08 -1.20 -31.88
CA ILE A 648 15.49 -2.14 -30.91
C ILE A 648 14.59 -3.18 -31.62
N SER A 649 13.92 -2.80 -32.72
CA SER A 649 13.03 -3.70 -33.48
C SER A 649 13.74 -4.88 -34.15
N LYS A 650 15.07 -4.89 -34.20
CA LYS A 650 15.88 -6.02 -34.67
C LYS A 650 15.81 -7.23 -33.73
N ASP A 651 15.53 -6.97 -32.46
CA ASP A 651 15.63 -7.96 -31.36
C ASP A 651 14.30 -8.16 -30.60
N VAL A 652 13.41 -7.17 -30.61
CA VAL A 652 12.11 -7.17 -29.90
C VAL A 652 11.04 -6.58 -30.80
N GLN A 653 9.85 -7.19 -30.91
CA GLN A 653 8.77 -6.61 -31.72
C GLN A 653 8.35 -5.24 -31.16
N VAL A 654 8.28 -4.21 -32.00
CA VAL A 654 7.77 -2.88 -31.64
C VAL A 654 6.48 -2.61 -32.40
N ILE A 655 5.43 -2.18 -31.68
CA ILE A 655 4.14 -1.77 -32.22
C ILE A 655 3.94 -0.30 -31.84
N PHE A 656 3.90 0.58 -32.84
CA PHE A 656 3.80 2.03 -32.67
C PHE A 656 2.46 2.54 -33.20
N PHE A 657 1.58 2.94 -32.29
CA PHE A 657 0.32 3.63 -32.60
C PHE A 657 0.53 5.15 -32.54
N THR A 658 -0.05 5.86 -33.50
CA THR A 658 -0.07 7.33 -33.50
C THR A 658 -1.21 7.86 -34.37
N CYS A 659 -1.82 8.97 -33.97
CA CYS A 659 -2.71 9.78 -34.81
C CYS A 659 -1.98 10.87 -35.63
N HIS A 660 -0.66 11.03 -35.47
CA HIS A 660 0.09 12.17 -35.98
C HIS A 660 0.71 11.92 -37.37
N PRO A 661 0.26 12.59 -38.46
CA PRO A 661 0.68 12.27 -39.83
C PRO A 661 2.18 12.42 -40.09
N HIS A 662 2.85 13.34 -39.38
CA HIS A 662 4.28 13.61 -39.53
C HIS A 662 5.20 12.47 -39.01
N PHE A 663 4.64 11.40 -38.45
CA PHE A 663 5.36 10.14 -38.24
C PHE A 663 5.30 9.19 -39.44
N LYS A 664 4.28 9.26 -40.32
CA LYS A 664 4.16 8.37 -41.52
C LYS A 664 5.45 8.42 -42.35
N GLU A 665 5.98 9.62 -42.58
CA GLU A 665 7.20 9.88 -43.36
C GLU A 665 8.48 9.21 -42.82
N LYS A 666 8.44 8.66 -41.60
CA LYS A 666 9.56 7.95 -40.96
C LYS A 666 9.46 6.42 -41.12
N PHE A 667 8.40 5.93 -41.77
CA PHE A 667 8.13 4.51 -42.01
C PHE A 667 7.90 4.23 -43.51
N ASN A 668 8.26 3.02 -43.94
CA ASN A 668 7.96 2.51 -45.28
C ASN A 668 6.46 2.15 -45.35
N GLU A 669 5.83 2.17 -46.54
CA GLU A 669 4.40 1.86 -46.63
C GLU A 669 4.06 0.41 -46.20
N GLU A 670 5.01 -0.52 -46.33
CA GLU A 670 4.92 -1.90 -45.84
C GLU A 670 4.96 -2.02 -44.30
N GLU A 671 5.46 -0.99 -43.59
CA GLU A 671 5.50 -0.93 -42.12
C GLU A 671 4.22 -0.31 -41.51
N VAL A 672 3.30 0.23 -42.31
CA VAL A 672 2.18 1.07 -41.84
C VAL A 672 0.82 0.37 -42.00
N VAL A 673 0.19 0.03 -40.88
CA VAL A 673 -1.17 -0.54 -40.84
C VAL A 673 -2.22 0.54 -40.54
N TRP A 674 -3.07 0.84 -41.52
CA TRP A 674 -4.14 1.85 -41.38
C TRP A 674 -5.35 1.30 -40.60
N MET A 675 -5.46 1.66 -39.32
CA MET A 675 -6.66 1.40 -38.53
C MET A 675 -7.81 2.34 -38.94
N LYS A 676 -8.59 1.91 -39.94
CA LYS A 676 -9.89 2.54 -40.24
C LYS A 676 -10.86 2.30 -39.08
N ALA A 677 -11.68 3.30 -38.76
CA ALA A 677 -12.83 3.11 -37.88
C ALA A 677 -13.73 1.98 -38.41
N ARG A 678 -14.24 1.13 -37.51
CA ARG A 678 -15.05 -0.03 -37.88
C ARG A 678 -16.45 0.43 -38.29
N SER A 679 -16.71 0.57 -39.58
CA SER A 679 -18.07 0.74 -40.10
C SER A 679 -18.93 -0.48 -39.74
N GLU A 680 -20.20 -0.26 -39.40
CA GLU A 680 -21.18 -1.32 -39.11
C GLU A 680 -21.76 -1.95 -40.38
N GLU A 681 -20.92 -2.28 -41.36
CA GLU A 681 -21.35 -2.91 -42.60
C GLU A 681 -20.98 -4.39 -42.67
N ARG A 682 -21.97 -5.25 -42.37
CA ARG A 682 -21.95 -6.65 -42.77
C ARG A 682 -22.47 -6.81 -44.21
N SER A 683 -21.59 -6.70 -45.20
CA SER A 683 -21.88 -7.18 -46.56
C SER A 683 -20.61 -7.68 -47.27
N PHE A 684 -20.41 -9.00 -47.22
CA PHE A 684 -19.56 -9.78 -48.14
C PHE A 684 -20.49 -10.69 -48.99
N PRO A 685 -20.04 -11.22 -50.12
CA PRO A 685 -19.40 -10.50 -51.23
C PRO A 685 -19.98 -10.92 -52.60
N PHE A 686 -19.92 -10.08 -53.63
CA PHE A 686 -19.74 -10.46 -55.05
C PHE A 686 -20.04 -9.25 -55.96
N LEU A 687 -19.03 -8.74 -56.66
CA LEU A 687 -18.92 -8.91 -58.12
C LEU A 687 -17.57 -8.39 -58.64
N SER A 688 -17.22 -8.90 -59.81
CA SER A 688 -16.07 -8.52 -60.66
C SER A 688 -16.45 -7.41 -61.64
#